data_AF-A0AA40DBS0-F1
#
_entry.id   AF-A0AA40DBS0-F1
#
_cell.length_a   1.000
_cell.length_b   1.000
_cell.length_c   1.000
_cell.angle_alpha   90.00
_cell.angle_beta   90.00
_cell.angle_gamma   90.00
#
_symmetry.space_group_name_H-M   'P 1'
#
loop_
_entity.id
_entity.type
_entity.pdbx_description
1 polymer ?
#
loop_
_entity_poly.entity_id
_entity_poly.type
_entity_poly.pdbx_seq_one_letter_code
_entity_poly.pdbx_strand_id
1 'polypeptide(L)'
;MIDLGLARIGRLIKHTPQTWKAIHVAGTNGKGSICAYISAMLNAKGISCARFTSPHLVDRWDCIAINGKPVSESLFLEVEKQVKQRDVSENIGASEFELLTATAFEIFNRQKVEYGVVEVGLGGRLDATNVLKQKSVTVISKIGLDHQSFLGNTIEEIALQKAGIMRQDVPCVVDGSNQQSVLQVIEQHAKETGAPLRFPDTTVVAEELASSGESFEPHQIQNLATAHLAFRLACPEHDVPLTSLLPAIKQLRWPGRLQKISLENITGRQQEVLLDGAHNTQSAEALAGYVERHLRSSGNPITWVLAATQGKDMNGILSLLLQPGDQVVAVRFEPVDGMPWVKATDPNELLSLAARHGVDKSAVYSAEENVKDALTKASEMAGEKPVAVNCSCLYWSMKHLPLNHPPSPPTMTTPNHLVIVCGHGIYLGGPQNGHDESEWLIEPYKKGETPTFIAHIKAGADMMNSDPRSVLVFSGAPTRSETPLSEAKSYCNLALDNNLFSSTLLGSRVLLEERALDSYFNILFSLILYWRHHPLNHWPERLTIVSHEFKRTRLVDGHCAAIGFPLERVAFIGINPPGLKAQDEGSNQLTLGQWEQDPHGASEELLTKREKRNVWGVSQTLFTDKDEAIKAGLEGQIRRLQDGSETLLDYDGCIRPWATIKD
;
A
#
# COMPACT_ATOMS: atom_id res chain seq x y z
N MET A 1 1.28 -13.63 30.68
CA MET A 1 0.51 -12.45 31.13
C MET A 1 1.25 -11.23 30.59
N ILE A 2 0.59 -10.32 29.88
CA ILE A 2 1.25 -9.10 29.37
C ILE A 2 1.42 -8.15 30.55
N ASP A 3 2.66 -7.74 30.83
CA ASP A 3 2.95 -6.74 31.84
C ASP A 3 2.87 -5.35 31.20
N LEU A 4 1.97 -4.48 31.65
CA LEU A 4 1.78 -3.15 31.06
C LEU A 4 2.78 -2.15 31.66
N GLY A 5 3.43 -1.35 30.82
CA GLY A 5 4.36 -0.32 31.28
C GLY A 5 5.11 0.37 30.15
N LEU A 6 5.64 1.56 30.43
CA LEU A 6 6.37 2.37 29.45
C LEU A 6 7.90 2.21 29.52
N ALA A 7 8.40 1.47 30.52
CA ALA A 7 9.84 1.37 30.78
C ALA A 7 10.59 0.63 29.67
N ARG A 8 10.05 -0.50 29.20
CA ARG A 8 10.68 -1.32 28.15
C ARG A 8 10.69 -0.59 26.81
N ILE A 9 9.53 -0.12 26.35
CA ILE A 9 9.46 0.69 25.11
C ILE A 9 10.35 1.94 25.20
N GLY A 10 10.39 2.62 26.35
CA GLY A 10 11.24 3.79 26.58
C GLY A 10 12.73 3.50 26.42
N ARG A 11 13.20 2.32 26.85
CA ARG A 11 14.56 1.84 26.59
C ARG A 11 14.76 1.54 25.10
N LEU A 12 13.84 0.83 24.48
CA LEU A 12 13.93 0.39 23.09
C LEU A 12 14.04 1.56 22.11
N ILE A 13 13.28 2.63 22.34
CA ILE A 13 13.28 3.83 21.48
C ILE A 13 14.27 4.92 21.93
N LYS A 14 15.16 4.64 22.89
CA LYS A 14 16.15 5.61 23.39
C LYS A 14 17.01 6.20 22.26
N HIS A 15 17.27 5.39 21.23
CA HIS A 15 18.07 5.74 20.05
C HIS A 15 17.25 6.27 18.88
N THR A 16 15.93 6.42 19.04
CA THR A 16 14.98 6.76 17.98
C THR A 16 14.45 8.19 18.21
N PRO A 17 15.03 9.23 17.59
CA PRO A 17 14.69 10.63 17.90
C PRO A 17 13.30 11.00 17.36
N GLN A 18 12.31 11.27 18.21
CA GLN A 18 10.96 11.65 17.75
C GLN A 18 10.91 13.12 17.29
N THR A 19 11.34 13.39 16.06
CA THR A 19 11.42 14.74 15.47
C THR A 19 10.11 15.22 14.84
N TRP A 20 9.13 14.34 14.70
CA TRP A 20 7.81 14.60 14.12
C TRP A 20 6.76 14.88 15.20
N LYS A 21 5.67 15.54 14.80
CA LYS A 21 4.52 15.86 15.66
C LYS A 21 3.51 14.72 15.63
N ALA A 22 3.00 14.32 16.78
CA ALA A 22 2.10 13.19 16.90
C ALA A 22 0.64 13.61 17.05
N ILE A 23 -0.23 13.02 16.22
CA ILE A 23 -1.67 13.00 16.43
C ILE A 23 -2.02 11.63 17.00
N HIS A 24 -2.36 11.58 18.28
CA HIS A 24 -2.43 10.32 19.04
C HIS A 24 -3.87 9.93 19.34
N VAL A 25 -4.31 8.77 18.85
CA VAL A 25 -5.73 8.37 18.81
C VAL A 25 -5.99 7.15 19.68
N ALA A 26 -6.76 7.32 20.75
CA ALA A 26 -7.27 6.26 21.61
C ALA A 26 -8.79 6.08 21.44
N GLY A 27 -9.32 5.02 22.05
CA GLY A 27 -10.74 4.67 22.01
C GLY A 27 -10.98 3.18 21.85
N THR A 28 -12.23 2.79 21.74
CA THR A 28 -12.64 1.38 21.58
C THR A 28 -12.88 1.11 20.11
N ASN A 29 -13.79 1.87 19.50
CA ASN A 29 -14.15 1.77 18.09
C ASN A 29 -13.85 3.09 17.36
N GLY A 30 -13.61 3.01 16.05
CA GLY A 30 -13.39 4.19 15.19
C GLY A 30 -11.94 4.70 15.10
N LYS A 31 -11.03 4.26 15.98
CA LYS A 31 -9.60 4.64 15.99
C LYS A 31 -8.94 4.55 14.60
N GLY A 32 -8.92 3.36 13.99
CA GLY A 32 -8.35 3.15 12.66
C GLY A 32 -8.97 4.05 11.57
N SER A 33 -10.31 4.21 11.56
CA SER A 33 -11.00 5.12 10.62
C SER A 33 -10.59 6.57 10.81
N ILE A 34 -10.51 7.05 12.06
CA ILE A 34 -10.06 8.40 12.38
C ILE A 34 -8.61 8.61 11.93
N CYS A 35 -7.71 7.66 12.24
CA CYS A 35 -6.33 7.72 11.78
C CYS A 35 -6.23 7.77 10.25
N ALA A 36 -7.05 6.98 9.55
CA ALA A 36 -7.10 6.93 8.11
C ALA A 36 -7.62 8.26 7.50
N TYR A 37 -8.68 8.85 8.06
CA TYR A 37 -9.18 10.16 7.64
C TYR A 37 -8.15 11.27 7.87
N ILE A 38 -7.53 11.34 9.06
CA ILE A 38 -6.51 12.35 9.35
C ILE A 38 -5.33 12.23 8.37
N SER A 39 -4.85 11.01 8.12
CA SER A 39 -3.77 10.78 7.15
C SER A 39 -4.17 11.20 5.72
N ALA A 40 -5.40 10.91 5.28
CA ALA A 40 -5.89 11.36 3.98
C ALA A 40 -5.96 12.89 3.88
N MET A 41 -6.41 13.58 4.94
CA MET A 41 -6.49 15.04 4.98
C MET A 41 -5.09 15.69 4.95
N LEU A 42 -4.13 15.14 5.70
CA LEU A 42 -2.72 15.59 5.67
C LEU A 42 -2.12 15.43 4.26
N ASN A 43 -2.31 14.26 3.65
CA ASN A 43 -1.82 13.98 2.29
C ASN A 43 -2.45 14.92 1.26
N ALA A 44 -3.75 15.21 1.37
CA ALA A 44 -4.46 16.14 0.49
C ALA A 44 -3.90 17.56 0.55
N LYS A 45 -3.24 17.94 1.65
CA LYS A 45 -2.56 19.23 1.82
C LYS A 45 -1.06 19.17 1.54
N GLY A 46 -0.55 18.05 1.04
CA GLY A 46 0.88 17.89 0.76
C GLY A 46 1.74 17.82 2.03
N ILE A 47 1.13 17.61 3.20
CA ILE A 47 1.84 17.51 4.48
C ILE A 47 2.34 16.08 4.62
N SER A 48 3.66 15.91 4.74
CA SER A 48 4.22 14.57 4.87
C SER A 48 3.79 13.93 6.19
N CYS A 49 3.16 12.77 6.10
CA CYS A 49 2.68 12.05 7.27
C CYS A 49 2.97 10.56 7.22
N ALA A 50 3.12 9.97 8.39
CA ALA A 50 3.07 8.54 8.58
C ALA A 50 1.85 8.16 9.42
N ARG A 51 1.29 6.99 9.15
CA ARG A 51 0.18 6.41 9.92
C ARG A 51 0.64 5.08 10.51
N PHE A 52 0.43 4.90 11.81
CA PHE A 52 0.60 3.62 12.51
C PHE A 52 -0.75 3.21 13.11
N THR A 53 -1.29 2.10 12.63
CA THR A 53 -2.57 1.53 13.06
C THR A 53 -2.38 0.13 13.57
N SER A 54 -3.23 -0.32 14.50
CA SER A 54 -3.17 -1.71 14.94
C SER A 54 -4.56 -2.27 15.22
N PRO A 55 -4.77 -3.57 14.92
CA PRO A 55 -3.80 -4.47 14.30
C PRO A 55 -3.56 -4.22 12.79
N HIS A 56 -2.61 -4.94 12.19
CA HIS A 56 -2.49 -5.04 10.73
C HIS A 56 -3.71 -5.75 10.15
N LEU A 57 -4.03 -5.51 8.87
CA LEU A 57 -5.26 -6.03 8.26
C LEU A 57 -4.97 -7.13 7.22
N VAL A 58 -4.06 -6.88 6.29
CA VAL A 58 -3.57 -7.82 5.25
C VAL A 58 -2.24 -8.40 5.69
N ASP A 59 -1.23 -7.55 5.78
CA ASP A 59 0.16 -7.93 5.98
C ASP A 59 0.74 -7.14 7.13
N ARG A 60 1.71 -7.69 7.86
CA ARG A 60 2.28 -7.04 9.05
C ARG A 60 2.79 -5.62 8.78
N TRP A 61 3.30 -5.33 7.59
CA TRP A 61 3.78 -4.01 7.23
C TRP A 61 2.67 -3.00 6.89
N ASP A 62 1.44 -3.43 6.61
CA ASP A 62 0.33 -2.53 6.26
C ASP A 62 -0.16 -1.67 7.42
N CYS A 63 0.23 -2.06 8.64
CA CYS A 63 -0.01 -1.30 9.85
C CYS A 63 0.75 0.03 9.85
N ILE A 64 1.76 0.18 8.99
CA ILE A 64 2.57 1.38 8.81
C ILE A 64 2.38 1.88 7.38
N ALA A 65 1.94 3.12 7.23
CA ALA A 65 1.84 3.78 5.93
C ALA A 65 2.57 5.12 5.92
N ILE A 66 3.24 5.44 4.81
CA ILE A 66 3.89 6.73 4.56
C ILE A 66 3.15 7.41 3.41
N ASN A 67 2.68 8.63 3.65
CA ASN A 67 1.94 9.44 2.70
C ASN A 67 0.79 8.65 2.02
N GLY A 68 0.06 7.86 2.82
CA GLY A 68 -1.10 7.07 2.38
C GLY A 68 -0.79 5.71 1.76
N LYS A 69 0.49 5.33 1.63
CA LYS A 69 0.90 4.03 1.08
C LYS A 69 1.53 3.14 2.16
N PRO A 70 1.13 1.86 2.30
CA PRO A 70 1.83 0.89 3.13
C PRO A 70 3.34 0.90 2.85
N VAL A 71 4.16 0.71 3.89
CA VAL A 71 5.60 0.55 3.71
C VAL A 71 5.90 -0.77 3.01
N SER A 72 7.05 -0.87 2.34
CA SER A 72 7.48 -2.13 1.75
C SER A 72 7.79 -3.15 2.84
N GLU A 73 7.55 -4.42 2.54
CA GLU A 73 7.97 -5.57 3.35
C GLU A 73 9.46 -5.47 3.72
N SER A 74 10.32 -5.16 2.74
CA SER A 74 11.77 -5.03 2.94
C SER A 74 12.15 -3.96 3.96
N LEU A 75 11.57 -2.75 3.87
CA LEU A 75 11.82 -1.67 4.81
C LEU A 75 11.35 -2.05 6.22
N PHE A 76 10.16 -2.65 6.31
CA PHE A 76 9.60 -3.11 7.58
C PHE A 76 10.51 -4.13 8.27
N LEU A 77 10.88 -5.20 7.55
CA LEU A 77 11.68 -6.29 8.08
C LEU A 77 13.11 -5.83 8.43
N GLU A 78 13.69 -4.93 7.64
CA GLU A 78 15.01 -4.36 7.93
C GLU A 78 15.00 -3.61 9.27
N VAL A 79 14.04 -2.71 9.47
CA VAL A 79 13.94 -1.94 10.71
C VAL A 79 13.56 -2.83 11.89
N GLU A 80 12.60 -3.74 11.70
CA GLU A 80 12.19 -4.67 12.74
C GLU A 80 13.36 -5.53 13.23
N LYS A 81 14.19 -6.03 12.31
CA LYS A 81 15.38 -6.80 12.66
C LYS A 81 16.31 -6.01 13.57
N GLN A 82 16.52 -4.72 13.30
CA GLN A 82 17.36 -3.85 14.11
C GLN A 82 16.75 -3.56 15.49
N VAL A 83 15.43 -3.41 15.56
CA VAL A 83 14.70 -3.29 16.84
C VAL A 83 14.83 -4.57 17.66
N LYS A 84 14.59 -5.74 17.07
CA LYS A 84 14.72 -7.06 17.72
C LYS A 84 16.15 -7.33 18.19
N GLN A 85 17.16 -6.97 17.39
CA GLN A 85 18.56 -7.08 17.80
C GLN A 85 18.87 -6.24 19.03
N ARG A 86 18.32 -5.02 19.13
CA ARG A 86 18.47 -4.17 20.32
C ARG A 86 17.74 -4.72 21.54
N ASP A 87 16.53 -5.25 21.36
CA ASP A 87 15.80 -5.89 22.45
C ASP A 87 16.61 -7.02 23.11
N VAL A 88 17.25 -7.85 22.28
CA VAL A 88 18.13 -8.94 22.73
C VAL A 88 19.43 -8.41 23.34
N SER A 89 20.14 -7.51 22.65
CA SER A 89 21.47 -7.07 23.09
C SER A 89 21.43 -6.25 24.38
N GLU A 90 20.33 -5.54 24.62
CA GLU A 90 20.13 -4.75 25.84
C GLU A 90 19.33 -5.49 26.91
N ASN A 91 18.90 -6.74 26.66
CA ASN A 91 18.07 -7.54 27.56
C ASN A 91 16.84 -6.74 28.05
N ILE A 92 16.05 -6.22 27.11
CA ILE A 92 14.86 -5.40 27.39
C ILE A 92 13.65 -6.30 27.65
N GLY A 93 13.46 -7.35 26.86
CA GLY A 93 12.33 -8.27 26.98
C GLY A 93 11.01 -7.62 26.57
N ALA A 94 11.04 -6.84 25.49
CA ALA A 94 9.89 -6.13 24.94
C ALA A 94 8.84 -7.11 24.40
N SER A 95 7.57 -6.74 24.56
CA SER A 95 6.45 -7.44 23.91
C SER A 95 6.43 -7.18 22.41
N GLU A 96 5.76 -8.05 21.63
CA GLU A 96 5.59 -7.88 20.18
C GLU A 96 4.99 -6.51 19.80
N PHE A 97 4.07 -5.97 20.61
CA PHE A 97 3.50 -4.65 20.36
C PHE A 97 4.49 -3.51 20.64
N GLU A 98 5.34 -3.65 21.65
CA GLU A 98 6.43 -2.70 21.92
C GLU A 98 7.48 -2.73 20.79
N LEU A 99 7.84 -3.92 20.31
CA LEU A 99 8.71 -4.09 19.14
C LEU A 99 8.11 -3.42 17.89
N LEU A 100 6.83 -3.68 17.60
CA LEU A 100 6.12 -3.09 16.47
C LEU A 100 6.06 -1.56 16.56
N THR A 101 5.78 -1.02 17.75
CA THR A 101 5.73 0.43 18.00
C THR A 101 7.09 1.08 17.77
N ALA A 102 8.17 0.46 18.25
CA ALA A 102 9.52 0.95 18.02
C ALA A 102 9.91 0.90 16.54
N THR A 103 9.56 -0.17 15.83
CA THR A 103 9.72 -0.30 14.38
C THR A 103 9.02 0.84 13.64
N ALA A 104 7.75 1.12 13.98
CA ALA A 104 7.00 2.22 13.38
C ALA A 104 7.66 3.57 13.59
N PHE A 105 8.05 3.88 14.84
CA PHE A 105 8.66 5.19 15.14
C PHE A 105 10.01 5.38 14.47
N GLU A 106 10.78 4.30 14.32
CA GLU A 106 12.04 4.36 13.59
C GLU A 106 11.85 4.55 12.09
N ILE A 107 10.86 3.88 11.50
CA ILE A 107 10.49 4.13 10.10
C ILE A 107 10.05 5.58 9.92
N PHE A 108 9.21 6.13 10.80
CA PHE A 108 8.74 7.51 10.72
C PHE A 108 9.92 8.49 10.70
N ASN A 109 10.93 8.26 11.55
CA ASN A 109 12.14 9.07 11.59
C ASN A 109 13.01 8.94 10.34
N ARG A 110 13.22 7.71 9.84
CA ARG A 110 13.99 7.47 8.61
C ARG A 110 13.35 8.16 7.41
N GLN A 111 12.01 8.17 7.37
CA GLN A 111 11.22 8.79 6.32
C GLN A 111 11.03 10.30 6.52
N LYS A 112 11.53 10.87 7.63
CA LYS A 112 11.52 12.30 7.94
C LYS A 112 10.14 12.95 7.79
N VAL A 113 9.09 12.25 8.23
CA VAL A 113 7.72 12.75 8.15
C VAL A 113 7.53 13.96 9.08
N GLU A 114 6.56 14.81 8.76
CA GLU A 114 6.23 15.95 9.62
C GLU A 114 5.27 15.54 10.74
N TYR A 115 4.26 14.73 10.39
CA TYR A 115 3.27 14.22 11.33
C TYR A 115 3.25 12.68 11.40
N GLY A 116 3.14 12.15 12.62
CA GLY A 116 2.80 10.75 12.87
C GLY A 116 1.38 10.64 13.41
N VAL A 117 0.49 9.98 12.67
CA VAL A 117 -0.87 9.64 13.10
C VAL A 117 -0.84 8.25 13.72
N VAL A 118 -0.94 8.20 15.05
CA VAL A 118 -0.63 6.99 15.83
C VAL A 118 -1.87 6.51 16.56
N GLU A 119 -2.30 5.29 16.24
CA GLU A 119 -3.34 4.57 16.96
C GLU A 119 -2.78 3.88 18.20
N VAL A 120 -3.46 4.02 19.33
CA VAL A 120 -3.21 3.23 20.55
C VAL A 120 -3.61 1.77 20.33
N GLY A 121 -2.74 0.84 20.74
CA GLY A 121 -3.04 -0.60 20.68
C GLY A 121 -4.07 -1.02 21.74
N LEU A 122 -3.71 -0.89 23.01
CA LEU A 122 -4.55 -1.30 24.14
C LEU A 122 -4.56 -0.24 25.26
N GLY A 123 -5.77 0.17 25.65
CA GLY A 123 -5.94 1.15 26.73
C GLY A 123 -5.54 2.56 26.30
N GLY A 124 -4.39 3.03 26.77
CA GLY A 124 -3.86 4.37 26.47
C GLY A 124 -2.76 4.80 27.44
N ARG A 125 -3.06 4.80 28.75
CA ARG A 125 -2.14 5.27 29.81
C ARG A 125 -0.79 4.55 29.79
N LEU A 126 -0.81 3.22 29.71
CA LEU A 126 0.38 2.36 29.71
C LEU A 126 0.63 1.69 28.35
N ASP A 127 -0.03 2.17 27.30
CA ASP A 127 0.19 1.67 25.95
C ASP A 127 1.58 2.09 25.44
N ALA A 128 2.24 1.22 24.66
CA ALA A 128 3.57 1.48 24.13
C ALA A 128 3.66 2.80 23.35
N THR A 129 2.60 3.18 22.63
CA THR A 129 2.55 4.43 21.87
C THR A 129 2.52 5.66 22.77
N ASN A 130 2.19 5.53 24.05
CA ASN A 130 2.13 6.68 24.96
C ASN A 130 3.50 7.26 25.34
N VAL A 131 4.59 6.65 24.86
CA VAL A 131 5.98 7.17 24.92
C VAL A 131 6.22 8.36 23.97
N LEU A 132 5.22 8.74 23.19
CA LEU A 132 5.23 9.92 22.32
C LEU A 132 5.57 11.21 23.08
N LYS A 133 6.59 11.94 22.60
CA LYS A 133 7.10 13.18 23.21
C LYS A 133 6.38 14.42 22.72
N GLN A 134 6.21 14.59 21.40
CA GLN A 134 5.68 15.81 20.78
C GLN A 134 4.25 15.60 20.28
N LYS A 135 3.28 15.51 21.18
CA LYS A 135 1.87 15.40 20.78
C LYS A 135 1.33 16.77 20.40
N SER A 136 0.84 16.93 19.17
CA SER A 136 0.14 18.14 18.73
C SER A 136 -1.34 18.09 19.11
N VAL A 137 -1.96 16.92 18.98
CA VAL A 137 -3.37 16.67 19.31
C VAL A 137 -3.52 15.25 19.85
N THR A 138 -4.40 15.07 20.83
CA THR A 138 -4.88 13.76 21.26
C THR A 138 -6.34 13.57 20.88
N VAL A 139 -6.75 12.33 20.64
CA VAL A 139 -8.12 12.02 20.23
C VAL A 139 -8.65 10.86 21.06
N ILE A 140 -9.84 11.00 21.63
CA ILE A 140 -10.60 9.93 22.27
C ILE A 140 -11.85 9.65 21.43
N SER A 141 -11.78 8.58 20.65
CA SER A 141 -12.92 8.07 19.87
C SER A 141 -13.93 7.34 20.75
N LYS A 142 -14.94 6.71 20.14
CA LYS A 142 -16.02 6.03 20.85
C LYS A 142 -15.50 5.03 21.90
N ILE A 143 -16.05 5.11 23.11
CA ILE A 143 -15.77 4.22 24.23
C ILE A 143 -16.85 3.14 24.32
N GLY A 144 -16.42 1.91 24.56
CA GLY A 144 -17.27 0.76 24.78
C GLY A 144 -16.55 -0.25 25.65
N LEU A 145 -17.27 -1.28 26.08
CA LEU A 145 -16.68 -2.40 26.81
C LEU A 145 -15.87 -3.27 25.84
N ASP A 146 -14.55 -3.30 26.03
CA ASP A 146 -13.65 -4.25 25.39
C ASP A 146 -12.40 -4.43 26.26
N HIS A 147 -11.75 -5.59 26.15
CA HIS A 147 -10.53 -5.93 26.90
C HIS A 147 -10.65 -5.74 28.43
N GLN A 148 -11.81 -6.10 29.00
CA GLN A 148 -12.12 -5.87 30.43
C GLN A 148 -11.09 -6.51 31.39
N SER A 149 -10.50 -7.64 31.00
CA SER A 149 -9.44 -8.31 31.76
C SER A 149 -8.16 -7.46 31.96
N PHE A 150 -7.95 -6.44 31.12
CA PHE A 150 -6.77 -5.57 31.18
C PHE A 150 -7.10 -4.14 31.60
N LEU A 151 -8.28 -3.62 31.22
CA LEU A 151 -8.58 -2.20 31.31
C LEU A 151 -9.56 -1.82 32.43
N GLY A 152 -10.23 -2.80 33.03
CA GLY A 152 -11.28 -2.60 34.02
C GLY A 152 -12.61 -3.21 33.60
N ASN A 153 -13.53 -3.36 34.54
CA ASN A 153 -14.81 -4.02 34.32
C ASN A 153 -15.92 -3.03 33.93
N THR A 154 -15.69 -1.74 34.12
CA THR A 154 -16.66 -0.65 33.84
C THR A 154 -16.21 0.21 32.67
N ILE A 155 -17.18 0.88 32.02
CA ILE A 155 -16.89 1.77 30.89
C ILE A 155 -16.10 3.01 31.34
N GLU A 156 -16.29 3.44 32.59
CA GLU A 156 -15.60 4.54 33.25
C GLU A 156 -14.11 4.22 33.48
N GLU A 157 -13.79 3.02 33.96
CA GLU A 157 -12.39 2.58 34.11
C GLU A 157 -11.67 2.54 32.76
N ILE A 158 -12.34 2.00 31.74
CA ILE A 158 -11.83 1.95 30.36
C ILE A 158 -11.62 3.37 29.81
N ALA A 159 -12.56 4.29 30.06
CA ALA A 159 -12.44 5.69 29.67
C ALA A 159 -11.24 6.36 30.32
N LEU A 160 -11.01 6.15 31.61
CA LEU A 160 -9.86 6.69 32.34
C LEU A 160 -8.53 6.17 31.79
N GLN A 161 -8.44 4.87 31.47
CA GLN A 161 -7.25 4.30 30.84
C GLN A 161 -6.96 4.94 29.48
N LYS A 162 -7.99 5.17 28.67
CA LYS A 162 -7.87 5.79 27.34
C LYS A 162 -7.52 7.28 27.43
N ALA A 163 -8.12 8.00 28.38
CA ALA A 163 -7.84 9.41 28.63
C ALA A 163 -6.38 9.66 29.06
N GLY A 164 -5.68 8.65 29.60
CA GLY A 164 -4.25 8.73 29.97
C GLY A 164 -3.27 9.04 28.83
N ILE A 165 -3.74 9.16 27.58
CA ILE A 165 -2.93 9.70 26.49
C ILE A 165 -2.82 11.22 26.49
N MET A 166 -3.69 11.93 27.22
CA MET A 166 -3.70 13.39 27.32
C MET A 166 -2.37 13.93 27.86
N ARG A 167 -2.07 15.17 27.50
CA ARG A 167 -0.89 15.91 27.97
C ARG A 167 -1.30 17.35 28.28
N GLN A 168 -0.60 17.95 29.24
CA GLN A 168 -0.80 19.35 29.60
C GLN A 168 -0.65 20.24 28.37
N ASP A 169 -1.56 21.21 28.22
CA ASP A 169 -1.61 22.19 27.12
C ASP A 169 -1.77 21.60 25.71
N VAL A 170 -1.90 20.28 25.56
CA VAL A 170 -2.18 19.60 24.29
C VAL A 170 -3.68 19.41 24.15
N PRO A 171 -4.33 19.94 23.10
CA PRO A 171 -5.76 19.77 22.92
C PRO A 171 -6.16 18.31 22.75
N CYS A 172 -7.32 17.96 23.29
CA CYS A 172 -7.91 16.63 23.19
C CYS A 172 -9.28 16.71 22.54
N VAL A 173 -9.42 16.06 21.38
CA VAL A 173 -10.70 15.93 20.67
C VAL A 173 -11.41 14.68 21.16
N VAL A 174 -12.67 14.80 21.55
CA VAL A 174 -13.45 13.69 22.09
C VAL A 174 -14.73 13.50 21.28
N ASP A 175 -15.05 12.26 20.95
CA ASP A 175 -16.36 11.91 20.38
C ASP A 175 -17.46 12.25 21.40
N GLY A 176 -18.23 13.29 21.09
CA GLY A 176 -19.32 13.80 21.94
C GLY A 176 -20.52 12.86 22.04
N SER A 177 -20.59 11.80 21.23
CA SER A 177 -21.66 10.80 21.30
C SER A 177 -21.46 9.78 22.42
N ASN A 178 -20.35 9.83 23.15
CA ASN A 178 -20.12 8.98 24.31
C ASN A 178 -21.17 9.20 25.40
N GLN A 179 -21.40 8.18 26.23
CA GLN A 179 -22.35 8.27 27.34
C GLN A 179 -21.91 9.33 28.36
N GLN A 180 -22.87 9.94 29.06
CA GLN A 180 -22.59 11.05 29.98
C GLN A 180 -21.58 10.68 31.08
N SER A 181 -21.62 9.45 31.61
CA SER A 181 -20.67 9.00 32.63
C SER A 181 -19.23 8.93 32.09
N VAL A 182 -19.06 8.47 30.85
CA VAL A 182 -17.76 8.47 30.14
C VAL A 182 -17.27 9.89 29.93
N LEU A 183 -18.14 10.79 29.45
CA LEU A 183 -17.78 12.19 29.22
C LEU A 183 -17.33 12.87 30.52
N GLN A 184 -18.03 12.63 31.64
CA GLN A 184 -17.65 13.17 32.95
C GLN A 184 -16.26 12.70 33.41
N VAL A 185 -15.93 11.42 33.22
CA VAL A 185 -14.60 10.88 33.54
C VAL A 185 -13.52 11.54 32.69
N ILE A 186 -13.75 11.68 31.39
CA ILE A 186 -12.82 12.31 30.45
C ILE A 186 -12.63 13.79 30.79
N GLU A 187 -13.71 14.52 31.08
CA GLU A 187 -13.69 15.93 31.50
C GLU A 187 -12.92 16.16 32.78
N GLN A 188 -13.14 15.31 33.79
CA GLN A 188 -12.44 15.39 35.05
C GLN A 188 -10.94 15.13 34.86
N HIS A 189 -10.59 14.08 34.10
CA HIS A 189 -9.18 13.77 33.81
C HIS A 189 -8.48 14.87 33.00
N ALA A 190 -9.18 15.48 32.04
CA ALA A 190 -8.64 16.58 31.25
C ALA A 190 -8.36 17.82 32.11
N LYS A 191 -9.24 18.15 33.07
CA LYS A 191 -9.02 19.23 34.05
C LYS A 191 -7.78 18.95 34.90
N GLU A 192 -7.63 17.73 35.41
CA GLU A 192 -6.47 17.32 36.22
C GLU A 192 -5.16 17.35 35.43
N THR A 193 -5.21 16.98 34.15
CA THR A 193 -4.04 16.95 33.26
C THR A 193 -3.70 18.34 32.69
N GLY A 194 -4.66 19.27 32.69
CA GLY A 194 -4.54 20.56 32.00
C GLY A 194 -4.66 20.45 30.48
N ALA A 195 -5.40 19.48 29.97
CA ALA A 195 -5.62 19.27 28.53
C ALA A 195 -6.88 20.01 28.04
N PRO A 196 -6.79 20.93 27.05
CA PRO A 196 -7.97 21.61 26.51
C PRO A 196 -8.89 20.65 25.75
N LEU A 197 -10.08 20.37 26.29
CA LEU A 197 -11.08 19.54 25.62
C LEU A 197 -11.79 20.26 24.47
N ARG A 198 -12.05 19.50 23.41
CA ARG A 198 -12.78 19.94 22.21
C ARG A 198 -13.72 18.83 21.76
N PHE A 199 -14.93 19.20 21.37
CA PHE A 199 -15.95 18.30 20.86
C PHE A 199 -16.28 18.71 19.41
N PRO A 200 -16.38 17.76 18.47
CA PRO A 200 -16.74 18.06 17.10
C PRO A 200 -18.24 18.38 16.98
N ASP A 201 -18.58 19.30 16.08
CA ASP A 201 -19.98 19.51 15.68
C ASP A 201 -20.34 18.54 14.55
N THR A 202 -20.97 17.43 14.92
CA THR A 202 -21.37 16.40 13.97
C THR A 202 -22.52 16.85 13.07
N THR A 203 -23.31 17.84 13.48
CA THR A 203 -24.45 18.35 12.72
C THR A 203 -23.94 19.10 11.50
N VAL A 204 -22.97 19.99 11.69
CA VAL A 204 -22.31 20.74 10.60
C VAL A 204 -21.68 19.78 9.60
N VAL A 205 -20.98 18.75 10.08
CA VAL A 205 -20.35 17.75 9.21
C VAL A 205 -21.41 16.95 8.43
N ALA A 206 -22.51 16.53 9.08
CA ALA A 206 -23.59 15.83 8.40
C ALA A 206 -24.25 16.70 7.31
N GLU A 207 -24.46 17.99 7.59
CA GLU A 207 -25.00 18.95 6.62
C GLU A 207 -24.05 19.20 5.45
N GLU A 208 -22.75 19.37 5.70
CA GLU A 208 -21.73 19.50 4.64
C GLU A 208 -21.70 18.27 3.73
N LEU A 209 -21.76 17.06 4.30
CA LEU A 209 -21.82 15.81 3.55
C LEU A 209 -23.10 15.71 2.72
N ALA A 210 -24.25 15.98 3.33
CA ALA A 210 -25.55 15.95 2.65
C ALA A 210 -25.60 16.95 1.48
N SER A 211 -25.08 18.17 1.68
CA SER A 211 -25.00 19.19 0.63
C SER A 211 -24.09 18.80 -0.53
N SER A 212 -23.10 17.93 -0.27
CA SER A 212 -22.18 17.40 -1.28
C SER A 212 -22.73 16.15 -1.98
N GLY A 213 -23.93 15.69 -1.62
CA GLY A 213 -24.54 14.46 -2.15
C GLY A 213 -23.94 13.17 -1.57
N GLU A 214 -23.22 13.27 -0.46
CA GLU A 214 -22.50 12.15 0.13
C GLU A 214 -23.26 11.50 1.28
N SER A 215 -23.29 10.16 1.28
CA SER A 215 -23.93 9.37 2.32
C SER A 215 -22.87 8.56 3.08
N PHE A 216 -22.67 8.91 4.34
CA PHE A 216 -21.84 8.16 5.28
C PHE A 216 -22.70 7.52 6.35
N GLU A 217 -22.28 6.36 6.86
CA GLU A 217 -22.94 5.76 8.01
C GLU A 217 -22.78 6.65 9.26
N PRO A 218 -23.77 6.68 10.18
CA PRO A 218 -23.76 7.61 11.32
C PRO A 218 -22.47 7.58 12.15
N HIS A 219 -21.91 6.39 12.38
CA HIS A 219 -20.65 6.23 13.11
C HIS A 219 -19.43 6.76 12.32
N GLN A 220 -19.46 6.71 10.97
CA GLN A 220 -18.42 7.30 10.15
C GLN A 220 -18.52 8.82 10.10
N ILE A 221 -19.73 9.40 10.18
CA ILE A 221 -19.90 10.85 10.34
C ILE A 221 -19.25 11.31 11.65
N GLN A 222 -19.45 10.58 12.75
CA GLN A 222 -18.80 10.85 14.05
C GLN A 222 -17.28 10.75 13.96
N ASN A 223 -16.76 9.67 13.36
CA ASN A 223 -15.33 9.48 13.14
C ASN A 223 -14.75 10.61 12.28
N LEU A 224 -15.43 11.00 11.21
CA LEU A 224 -14.98 12.03 10.28
C LEU A 224 -14.98 13.41 10.92
N ALA A 225 -16.01 13.75 11.70
CA ALA A 225 -16.08 15.01 12.42
C ALA A 225 -14.96 15.11 13.48
N THR A 226 -14.70 14.01 14.18
CA THR A 226 -13.59 13.89 15.13
C THR A 226 -12.24 14.06 14.42
N ALA A 227 -12.05 13.39 13.29
CA ALA A 227 -10.84 13.47 12.48
C ALA A 227 -10.61 14.88 11.92
N HIS A 228 -11.64 15.53 11.39
CA HIS A 228 -11.56 16.88 10.82
C HIS A 228 -11.20 17.92 11.87
N LEU A 229 -11.83 17.86 13.05
CA LEU A 229 -11.46 18.75 14.15
C LEU A 229 -10.04 18.51 14.65
N ALA A 230 -9.60 17.25 14.76
CA ALA A 230 -8.23 16.92 15.12
C ALA A 230 -7.21 17.43 14.09
N PHE A 231 -7.52 17.31 12.79
CA PHE A 231 -6.72 17.85 11.70
C PHE A 231 -6.60 19.38 11.79
N ARG A 232 -7.72 20.09 11.99
CA ARG A 232 -7.73 21.56 12.13
C ARG A 232 -6.89 22.06 13.31
N LEU A 233 -6.94 21.35 14.44
CA LEU A 233 -6.14 21.69 15.63
C LEU A 233 -4.67 21.37 15.46
N ALA A 234 -4.32 20.30 14.75
CA ALA A 234 -2.94 19.91 14.49
C ALA A 234 -2.27 20.84 13.46
N CYS A 235 -3.03 21.28 12.45
CA CYS A 235 -2.55 22.03 11.30
C CYS A 235 -3.40 23.31 11.06
N PRO A 236 -3.39 24.29 11.99
CA PRO A 236 -4.25 25.48 11.88
C PRO A 236 -4.00 26.31 10.62
N GLU A 237 -2.77 26.31 10.09
CA GLU A 237 -2.41 26.98 8.83
C GLU A 237 -3.07 26.35 7.59
N HIS A 238 -3.61 25.14 7.71
CA HIS A 238 -4.28 24.40 6.64
C HIS A 238 -5.77 24.19 6.91
N ASP A 239 -6.36 25.04 7.75
CA ASP A 239 -7.78 24.99 8.09
C ASP A 239 -8.64 25.23 6.85
N VAL A 240 -9.43 24.22 6.49
CA VAL A 240 -10.33 24.24 5.34
C VAL A 240 -11.64 23.52 5.64
N PRO A 241 -12.74 23.87 4.94
CA PRO A 241 -13.99 23.12 5.00
C PRO A 241 -13.81 21.65 4.63
N LEU A 242 -14.62 20.77 5.24
CA LEU A 242 -14.55 19.33 5.01
C LEU A 242 -14.81 19.00 3.53
N THR A 243 -15.73 19.73 2.90
CA THR A 243 -16.05 19.60 1.46
C THR A 243 -14.82 19.61 0.55
N SER A 244 -13.82 20.44 0.86
CA SER A 244 -12.57 20.51 0.08
C SER A 244 -11.65 19.29 0.21
N LEU A 245 -11.85 18.49 1.28
CA LEU A 245 -11.07 17.29 1.60
C LEU A 245 -11.80 16.01 1.16
N LEU A 246 -13.09 16.10 0.82
CA LEU A 246 -13.90 14.94 0.43
C LEU A 246 -13.31 14.10 -0.71
N PRO A 247 -12.69 14.67 -1.77
CA PRO A 247 -12.08 13.85 -2.81
C PRO A 247 -11.02 12.87 -2.28
N ALA A 248 -10.19 13.31 -1.33
CA ALA A 248 -9.18 12.46 -0.71
C ALA A 248 -9.79 11.45 0.27
N ILE A 249 -10.81 11.86 1.02
CA ILE A 249 -11.54 10.98 1.95
C ILE A 249 -12.25 9.85 1.18
N LYS A 250 -12.81 10.13 0.00
CA LYS A 250 -13.49 9.14 -0.85
C LYS A 250 -12.53 8.12 -1.47
N GLN A 251 -11.30 8.55 -1.77
CA GLN A 251 -10.28 7.67 -2.31
C GLN A 251 -9.66 6.77 -1.23
N LEU A 252 -9.89 7.07 0.05
CA LEU A 252 -9.43 6.27 1.16
C LEU A 252 -10.00 4.85 1.06
N ARG A 253 -9.11 3.86 1.10
CA ARG A 253 -9.47 2.47 1.32
C ARG A 253 -9.10 2.09 2.73
N TRP A 254 -10.10 1.71 3.50
CA TRP A 254 -9.92 1.20 4.85
C TRP A 254 -10.54 -0.20 4.92
N PRO A 255 -9.77 -1.23 4.56
CA PRO A 255 -10.38 -2.50 4.23
C PRO A 255 -10.85 -3.26 5.49
N GLY A 256 -11.87 -4.11 5.33
CA GLY A 256 -12.57 -4.78 6.45
C GLY A 256 -13.53 -3.88 7.26
N ARG A 257 -13.98 -2.75 6.71
CA ARG A 257 -14.92 -1.80 7.36
C ARG A 257 -16.07 -1.46 6.42
N LEU A 258 -17.19 -2.18 6.59
CA LEU A 258 -18.36 -2.14 5.70
C LEU A 258 -17.97 -2.16 4.21
N GLN A 259 -16.95 -2.95 3.90
CA GLN A 259 -16.34 -2.99 2.58
C GLN A 259 -17.15 -3.93 1.69
N LYS A 260 -17.56 -3.47 0.51
CA LYS A 260 -18.08 -4.35 -0.53
C LYS A 260 -16.92 -4.98 -1.29
N ILE A 261 -16.96 -6.30 -1.51
CA ILE A 261 -15.96 -7.06 -2.26
C ILE A 261 -16.64 -7.95 -3.30
N SER A 262 -15.96 -8.20 -4.42
CA SER A 262 -16.40 -9.18 -5.42
C SER A 262 -15.79 -10.55 -5.11
N LEU A 263 -16.59 -11.62 -5.18
CA LEU A 263 -16.11 -13.01 -5.07
C LEU A 263 -16.12 -13.74 -6.40
N GLU A 264 -16.29 -13.04 -7.53
CA GLU A 264 -16.44 -13.65 -8.85
C GLU A 264 -15.29 -14.61 -9.18
N ASN A 265 -14.05 -14.19 -8.97
CA ASN A 265 -12.86 -15.00 -9.25
C ASN A 265 -12.65 -16.17 -8.28
N ILE A 266 -13.38 -16.23 -7.16
CA ILE A 266 -13.26 -17.30 -6.16
C ILE A 266 -14.41 -18.30 -6.30
N THR A 267 -15.64 -17.80 -6.39
CA THR A 267 -16.86 -18.62 -6.30
C THR A 267 -17.78 -18.48 -7.51
N GLY A 268 -17.45 -17.65 -8.50
CA GLY A 268 -18.32 -17.34 -9.65
C GLY A 268 -19.52 -16.46 -9.31
N ARG A 269 -19.66 -15.99 -8.06
CA ARG A 269 -20.77 -15.16 -7.61
C ARG A 269 -20.65 -13.75 -8.19
N GLN A 270 -21.73 -13.28 -8.83
CA GLN A 270 -21.78 -11.97 -9.48
C GLN A 270 -22.14 -10.83 -8.52
N GLN A 271 -22.95 -11.12 -7.49
CA GLN A 271 -23.35 -10.12 -6.49
C GLN A 271 -22.23 -9.88 -5.47
N GLU A 272 -21.98 -8.60 -5.15
CA GLU A 272 -21.02 -8.21 -4.13
C GLU A 272 -21.35 -8.81 -2.75
N VAL A 273 -20.30 -8.93 -1.94
CA VAL A 273 -20.35 -9.43 -0.57
C VAL A 273 -19.91 -8.32 0.39
N LEU A 274 -20.60 -8.20 1.52
CA LEU A 274 -20.22 -7.25 2.57
C LEU A 274 -19.15 -7.86 3.47
N LEU A 275 -18.06 -7.15 3.68
CA LEU A 275 -16.94 -7.53 4.55
C LEU A 275 -16.82 -6.54 5.71
N ASP A 276 -16.90 -7.03 6.95
CA ASP A 276 -16.71 -6.19 8.14
C ASP A 276 -16.03 -6.96 9.27
N GLY A 277 -15.21 -6.24 10.05
CA GLY A 277 -14.49 -6.77 11.19
C GLY A 277 -15.07 -6.40 12.56
N ALA A 278 -16.40 -6.41 12.69
CA ALA A 278 -17.11 -6.18 13.95
C ALA A 278 -16.80 -7.29 14.98
N HIS A 279 -16.28 -6.90 16.14
CA HIS A 279 -15.73 -7.83 17.14
C HIS A 279 -16.11 -7.51 18.59
N ASN A 280 -17.02 -6.57 18.78
CA ASN A 280 -17.66 -6.24 20.05
C ASN A 280 -19.10 -5.78 19.80
N THR A 281 -19.93 -5.74 20.84
CA THR A 281 -21.36 -5.41 20.76
C THR A 281 -21.63 -4.10 20.02
N GLN A 282 -20.87 -3.04 20.32
CA GLN A 282 -21.05 -1.72 19.68
C GLN A 282 -20.73 -1.74 18.18
N SER A 283 -19.66 -2.42 17.76
CA SER A 283 -19.36 -2.61 16.33
C SER A 283 -20.39 -3.50 15.64
N ALA A 284 -20.95 -4.49 16.35
CA ALA A 284 -21.99 -5.36 15.84
C ALA A 284 -23.32 -4.61 15.66
N GLU A 285 -23.68 -3.68 16.54
CA GLU A 285 -24.84 -2.78 16.38
C GLU A 285 -24.71 -1.93 15.11
N ALA A 286 -23.52 -1.38 14.85
CA ALA A 286 -23.25 -0.60 13.65
C ALA A 286 -23.39 -1.46 12.37
N LEU A 287 -22.84 -2.67 12.39
CA LEU A 287 -22.97 -3.64 11.28
C LEU A 287 -24.43 -4.08 11.08
N ALA A 288 -25.14 -4.43 12.16
CA ALA A 288 -26.55 -4.81 12.13
C ALA A 288 -27.40 -3.71 11.50
N GLY A 289 -27.21 -2.45 11.93
CA GLY A 289 -27.92 -1.31 11.36
C GLY A 289 -27.65 -1.12 9.86
N TYR A 290 -26.41 -1.32 9.42
CA TYR A 290 -26.06 -1.28 7.99
C TYR A 290 -26.76 -2.40 7.22
N VAL A 291 -26.67 -3.63 7.71
CA VAL A 291 -27.28 -4.82 7.08
C VAL A 291 -28.80 -4.67 6.99
N GLU A 292 -29.44 -4.15 8.03
CA GLU A 292 -30.89 -3.90 8.05
C GLU A 292 -31.31 -2.90 6.97
N ARG A 293 -30.62 -1.76 6.87
CA ARG A 293 -30.93 -0.71 5.89
C ARG A 293 -30.65 -1.12 4.45
N HIS A 294 -29.54 -1.81 4.21
CA HIS A 294 -28.98 -1.94 2.87
C HIS A 294 -29.09 -3.35 2.27
N LEU A 295 -29.13 -4.40 3.09
CA LEU A 295 -29.19 -5.78 2.59
C LEU A 295 -30.56 -6.43 2.84
N ARG A 296 -31.14 -6.23 4.03
CA ARG A 296 -32.44 -6.80 4.41
C ARG A 296 -33.66 -6.01 3.93
N SER A 297 -33.48 -4.81 3.40
CA SER A 297 -34.57 -3.98 2.86
C SER A 297 -35.39 -4.68 1.75
N SER A 298 -34.81 -5.70 1.12
CA SER A 298 -35.47 -6.57 0.12
C SER A 298 -36.28 -7.73 0.71
N GLY A 299 -36.29 -7.90 2.04
CA GLY A 299 -36.93 -9.02 2.75
C GLY A 299 -36.16 -10.36 2.67
N ASN A 300 -34.96 -10.36 2.09
CA ASN A 300 -34.15 -11.56 1.94
C ASN A 300 -33.38 -11.90 3.23
N PRO A 301 -33.27 -13.19 3.60
CA PRO A 301 -32.35 -13.62 4.64
C PRO A 301 -30.90 -13.39 4.22
N ILE A 302 -30.02 -13.29 5.21
CA ILE A 302 -28.59 -13.08 5.00
C ILE A 302 -27.85 -14.40 5.20
N THR A 303 -26.91 -14.68 4.31
CA THR A 303 -25.92 -15.75 4.52
C THR A 303 -24.67 -15.15 5.15
N TRP A 304 -24.38 -15.55 6.39
CA TRP A 304 -23.24 -15.06 7.15
C TRP A 304 -22.04 -15.99 7.03
N VAL A 305 -20.87 -15.44 6.72
CA VAL A 305 -19.59 -16.13 6.97
C VAL A 305 -19.00 -15.59 8.25
N LEU A 306 -18.79 -16.47 9.24
CA LEU A 306 -18.36 -16.11 10.58
C LEU A 306 -17.00 -16.71 10.90
N ALA A 307 -16.08 -15.84 11.32
CA ALA A 307 -14.81 -16.21 11.94
C ALA A 307 -14.59 -15.32 13.18
N ALA A 308 -14.13 -15.90 14.30
CA ALA A 308 -14.07 -15.17 15.56
C ALA A 308 -12.90 -15.48 16.46
N THR A 309 -12.36 -14.45 17.12
CA THR A 309 -11.27 -14.61 18.09
C THR A 309 -11.81 -15.16 19.41
N GLN A 310 -11.11 -16.12 20.02
CA GLN A 310 -11.45 -16.67 21.33
C GLN A 310 -11.49 -15.57 22.40
N GLY A 311 -12.45 -15.68 23.31
CA GLY A 311 -12.61 -14.75 24.44
C GLY A 311 -13.42 -13.48 24.13
N LYS A 312 -13.97 -13.34 22.92
CA LYS A 312 -14.95 -12.30 22.59
C LYS A 312 -16.37 -12.75 22.98
N ASP A 313 -17.24 -11.79 23.31
CA ASP A 313 -18.66 -12.05 23.59
C ASP A 313 -19.43 -12.34 22.29
N MET A 314 -19.22 -13.54 21.75
CA MET A 314 -19.89 -13.97 20.53
C MET A 314 -21.40 -14.13 20.71
N ASN A 315 -21.86 -14.38 21.94
CA ASN A 315 -23.30 -14.45 22.18
C ASN A 315 -23.95 -13.07 21.99
N GLY A 316 -23.38 -12.02 22.59
CA GLY A 316 -23.84 -10.65 22.42
C GLY A 316 -23.76 -10.19 20.95
N ILE A 317 -22.63 -10.45 20.28
CA ILE A 317 -22.45 -10.11 18.86
C ILE A 317 -23.49 -10.80 17.97
N LEU A 318 -23.65 -12.12 18.09
CA LEU A 318 -24.55 -12.87 17.21
C LEU A 318 -26.03 -12.57 17.48
N SER A 319 -26.40 -12.21 18.72
CA SER A 319 -27.77 -11.80 19.06
C SER A 319 -28.22 -10.53 18.34
N LEU A 320 -27.27 -9.69 17.90
CA LEU A 320 -27.54 -8.46 17.16
C LEU A 320 -27.56 -8.67 15.64
N LEU A 321 -26.76 -9.63 15.14
CA LEU A 321 -26.55 -9.83 13.71
C LEU A 321 -27.54 -10.81 13.08
N LEU A 322 -27.80 -11.92 13.79
CA LEU A 322 -28.57 -13.04 13.25
C LEU A 322 -30.07 -12.83 13.45
N GLN A 323 -30.85 -13.21 12.45
CA GLN A 323 -32.31 -13.27 12.49
C GLN A 323 -32.80 -14.66 12.05
N PRO A 324 -34.02 -15.09 12.46
CA PRO A 324 -34.62 -16.31 11.94
C PRO A 324 -34.68 -16.33 10.41
N GLY A 325 -34.27 -17.45 9.82
CA GLY A 325 -34.20 -17.63 8.36
C GLY A 325 -32.84 -17.29 7.73
N ASP A 326 -31.93 -16.67 8.48
CA ASP A 326 -30.53 -16.53 8.06
C ASP A 326 -29.84 -17.89 7.90
N GLN A 327 -28.73 -17.87 7.19
CA GLN A 327 -27.82 -19.00 7.00
C GLN A 327 -26.45 -18.66 7.58
N VAL A 328 -25.73 -19.65 8.09
CA VAL A 328 -24.41 -19.42 8.70
C VAL A 328 -23.38 -20.44 8.22
N VAL A 329 -22.28 -19.91 7.69
CA VAL A 329 -21.06 -20.66 7.43
C VAL A 329 -20.00 -20.23 8.44
N ALA A 330 -19.50 -21.15 9.26
CA ALA A 330 -18.45 -20.87 10.23
C ALA A 330 -17.11 -21.45 9.78
N VAL A 331 -16.04 -20.72 10.04
CA VAL A 331 -14.68 -21.10 9.65
C VAL A 331 -13.65 -20.59 10.65
N ARG A 332 -12.58 -21.37 10.80
CA ARG A 332 -11.42 -21.06 11.62
C ARG A 332 -10.43 -20.24 10.79
N PHE A 333 -9.92 -19.16 11.37
CA PHE A 333 -8.85 -18.38 10.74
C PHE A 333 -7.47 -18.93 11.10
N GLU A 334 -6.52 -18.74 10.19
CA GLU A 334 -5.12 -19.16 10.36
C GLU A 334 -4.39 -18.37 11.46
N PRO A 335 -3.32 -18.92 12.08
CA PRO A 335 -2.52 -18.17 13.04
C PRO A 335 -2.07 -16.80 12.51
N VAL A 336 -2.29 -15.76 13.31
CA VAL A 336 -1.95 -14.39 12.94
C VAL A 336 -0.45 -14.15 13.11
N ASP A 337 0.19 -13.68 12.05
CA ASP A 337 1.62 -13.43 12.04
C ASP A 337 2.01 -12.37 13.09
N GLY A 338 3.04 -12.66 13.89
CA GLY A 338 3.47 -11.84 15.02
C GLY A 338 2.48 -11.77 16.19
N MET A 339 1.38 -12.53 16.19
CA MET A 339 0.36 -12.50 17.25
C MET A 339 -0.12 -13.90 17.69
N PRO A 340 0.78 -14.76 18.23
CA PRO A 340 0.46 -16.15 18.59
C PRO A 340 -0.59 -16.32 19.70
N TRP A 341 -0.93 -15.24 20.41
CA TRP A 341 -2.00 -15.25 21.43
C TRP A 341 -3.40 -15.09 20.83
N VAL A 342 -3.52 -14.66 19.57
CA VAL A 342 -4.81 -14.55 18.87
C VAL A 342 -5.19 -15.94 18.38
N LYS A 343 -6.20 -16.54 19.03
CA LYS A 343 -6.69 -17.89 18.70
C LYS A 343 -8.08 -17.82 18.11
N ALA A 344 -8.35 -18.66 17.12
CA ALA A 344 -9.67 -18.78 16.52
C ALA A 344 -10.63 -19.61 17.37
N THR A 345 -11.86 -19.13 17.48
CA THR A 345 -13.00 -19.84 18.08
C THR A 345 -13.33 -21.05 17.23
N ASP A 346 -13.81 -22.13 17.87
CA ASP A 346 -14.22 -23.32 17.14
C ASP A 346 -15.44 -23.00 16.24
N PRO A 347 -15.42 -23.35 14.94
CA PRO A 347 -16.57 -23.15 14.07
C PRO A 347 -17.86 -23.77 14.63
N ASN A 348 -17.79 -24.95 15.26
CA ASN A 348 -18.97 -25.61 15.81
C ASN A 348 -19.56 -24.88 17.02
N GLU A 349 -18.73 -24.16 17.77
CA GLU A 349 -19.19 -23.29 18.85
C GLU A 349 -20.00 -22.12 18.28
N LEU A 350 -19.52 -21.50 17.19
CA LEU A 350 -20.24 -20.44 16.48
C LEU A 350 -21.58 -20.93 15.91
N LEU A 351 -21.60 -22.12 15.30
CA LEU A 351 -22.84 -22.72 14.78
C LEU A 351 -23.83 -23.06 15.91
N SER A 352 -23.33 -23.53 17.04
CA SER A 352 -24.16 -23.81 18.23
C SER A 352 -24.78 -22.54 18.79
N LEU A 353 -24.04 -21.42 18.79
CA LEU A 353 -24.57 -20.11 19.17
C LEU A 353 -25.57 -19.58 18.15
N ALA A 354 -25.30 -19.73 16.85
CA ALA A 354 -26.22 -19.35 15.78
C ALA A 354 -27.58 -20.05 15.91
N ALA A 355 -27.57 -21.34 16.22
CA ALA A 355 -28.80 -22.11 16.46
C ALA A 355 -29.62 -21.58 17.65
N ARG A 356 -28.97 -21.08 18.71
CA ARG A 356 -29.66 -20.44 19.85
C ARG A 356 -30.35 -19.12 19.46
N HIS A 357 -29.87 -18.47 18.41
CA HIS A 357 -30.41 -17.22 17.88
C HIS A 357 -31.36 -17.44 16.68
N GLY A 358 -31.87 -18.67 16.49
CA GLY A 358 -32.96 -18.96 15.56
C GLY A 358 -32.53 -19.38 14.15
N VAL A 359 -31.24 -19.66 13.92
CA VAL A 359 -30.76 -20.25 12.66
C VAL A 359 -31.08 -21.75 12.64
N ASP A 360 -31.68 -22.25 11.55
CA ASP A 360 -32.01 -23.67 11.41
C ASP A 360 -30.75 -24.53 11.33
N LYS A 361 -30.78 -25.74 11.91
CA LYS A 361 -29.69 -26.72 11.80
C LYS A 361 -29.43 -27.15 10.35
N SER A 362 -30.41 -27.08 9.45
CA SER A 362 -30.20 -27.33 8.01
C SER A 362 -29.59 -26.13 7.28
N ALA A 363 -29.50 -24.96 7.93
CA ALA A 363 -29.02 -23.70 7.38
C ALA A 363 -27.61 -23.32 7.88
N VAL A 364 -26.88 -24.30 8.45
CA VAL A 364 -25.51 -24.10 8.93
C VAL A 364 -24.48 -25.00 8.24
N TYR A 365 -23.25 -24.51 8.12
CA TYR A 365 -22.11 -25.27 7.59
C TYR A 365 -20.81 -24.91 8.32
N SER A 366 -19.99 -25.92 8.62
CA SER A 366 -18.63 -25.71 9.15
C SER A 366 -17.64 -26.00 8.03
N ALA A 367 -16.86 -25.00 7.64
CA ALA A 367 -15.78 -25.14 6.68
C ALA A 367 -14.44 -25.51 7.34
N GLU A 368 -14.47 -25.80 8.65
CA GLU A 368 -13.28 -26.08 9.46
C GLU A 368 -12.21 -24.99 9.29
N GLU A 369 -11.10 -25.27 8.61
CA GLU A 369 -10.00 -24.34 8.36
C GLU A 369 -9.97 -23.82 6.91
N ASN A 370 -10.89 -24.26 6.05
CA ASN A 370 -10.86 -23.96 4.62
C ASN A 370 -11.69 -22.71 4.28
N VAL A 371 -11.01 -21.58 4.15
CA VAL A 371 -11.64 -20.29 3.81
C VAL A 371 -12.30 -20.31 2.43
N LYS A 372 -11.67 -20.93 1.43
CA LYS A 372 -12.24 -21.00 0.08
C LYS A 372 -13.53 -21.81 0.06
N ASP A 373 -13.56 -22.91 0.82
CA ASP A 373 -14.77 -23.71 1.02
C ASP A 373 -15.86 -22.90 1.73
N ALA A 374 -15.51 -22.16 2.79
CA ALA A 374 -16.46 -21.29 3.49
C ALA A 374 -17.16 -20.29 2.56
N LEU A 375 -16.36 -19.59 1.74
CA LEU A 375 -16.86 -18.59 0.78
C LEU A 375 -17.68 -19.24 -0.34
N THR A 376 -17.20 -20.36 -0.88
CA THR A 376 -17.92 -21.11 -1.92
C THR A 376 -19.27 -21.57 -1.40
N LYS A 377 -19.28 -22.14 -0.19
CA LYS A 377 -20.50 -22.64 0.41
C LYS A 377 -21.49 -21.54 0.74
N ALA A 378 -21.01 -20.40 1.23
CA ALA A 378 -21.86 -19.24 1.48
C ALA A 378 -22.50 -18.72 0.18
N SER A 379 -21.72 -18.64 -0.91
CA SER A 379 -22.24 -18.26 -2.23
C SER A 379 -23.30 -19.24 -2.75
N GLU A 380 -23.09 -20.55 -2.60
CA GLU A 380 -24.07 -21.59 -2.97
C GLU A 380 -25.37 -21.47 -2.16
N MET A 381 -25.25 -21.34 -0.84
CA MET A 381 -26.40 -21.29 0.08
C MET A 381 -27.25 -20.04 -0.13
N ALA A 382 -26.60 -18.91 -0.43
CA ALA A 382 -27.24 -17.64 -0.69
C ALA A 382 -27.95 -17.59 -2.04
N GLY A 383 -27.41 -18.25 -3.07
CA GLY A 383 -27.83 -18.01 -4.45
C GLY A 383 -27.65 -16.54 -4.81
N GLU A 384 -28.71 -15.85 -5.25
CA GLU A 384 -28.66 -14.40 -5.52
C GLU A 384 -28.86 -13.51 -4.29
N LYS A 385 -29.20 -14.10 -3.13
CA LYS A 385 -29.45 -13.35 -1.88
C LYS A 385 -28.17 -12.80 -1.27
N PRO A 386 -28.23 -11.78 -0.40
CA PRO A 386 -27.03 -11.15 0.14
C PRO A 386 -26.14 -12.08 0.97
N VAL A 387 -24.83 -11.90 0.85
CA VAL A 387 -23.82 -12.53 1.72
C VAL A 387 -23.14 -11.44 2.53
N ALA A 388 -22.99 -11.68 3.83
CA ALA A 388 -22.22 -10.83 4.73
C ALA A 388 -21.15 -11.67 5.43
N VAL A 389 -19.97 -11.11 5.52
CA VAL A 389 -18.78 -11.76 6.05
C VAL A 389 -18.36 -10.95 7.27
N ASN A 390 -18.58 -11.52 8.45
CA ASN A 390 -18.17 -10.92 9.70
C ASN A 390 -16.97 -11.66 10.28
N CYS A 391 -15.85 -10.96 10.31
CA CYS A 391 -14.58 -11.46 10.80
C CYS A 391 -14.26 -10.70 12.06
N SER A 392 -14.74 -11.19 13.21
CA SER A 392 -14.35 -10.62 14.50
C SER A 392 -12.85 -10.82 14.82
N CYS A 393 -12.11 -11.39 13.87
CA CYS A 393 -10.67 -11.33 13.70
C CYS A 393 -10.36 -10.61 12.36
N LEU A 394 -9.84 -9.38 12.44
CA LEU A 394 -9.57 -8.50 11.28
C LEU A 394 -8.61 -9.07 10.24
N TYR A 395 -7.87 -10.11 10.60
CA TYR A 395 -6.78 -10.70 9.84
C TYR A 395 -7.24 -11.78 8.85
N TRP A 396 -8.38 -12.42 9.13
CA TRP A 396 -8.97 -13.45 8.27
C TRP A 396 -9.45 -12.88 6.94
N SER A 397 -9.82 -11.60 6.92
CA SER A 397 -10.69 -11.05 5.88
C SER A 397 -9.97 -10.62 4.61
N MET A 398 -8.62 -10.64 4.56
CA MET A 398 -7.90 -9.81 3.57
C MET A 398 -6.75 -10.49 2.82
N LYS A 399 -6.13 -11.55 3.35
CA LYS A 399 -5.09 -12.30 2.60
C LYS A 399 -5.65 -13.24 1.53
N HIS A 400 -6.87 -13.75 1.72
CA HIS A 400 -7.49 -14.76 0.84
C HIS A 400 -8.64 -14.22 -0.02
N LEU A 401 -9.08 -12.99 0.25
CA LEU A 401 -10.11 -12.32 -0.52
C LEU A 401 -9.43 -11.39 -1.52
N PRO A 402 -9.96 -11.24 -2.76
CA PRO A 402 -9.56 -10.16 -3.63
C PRO A 402 -9.96 -8.89 -2.89
N LEU A 403 -9.02 -8.31 -2.14
CA LEU A 403 -9.16 -6.94 -1.75
C LEU A 403 -9.35 -6.19 -3.05
N ASN A 404 -10.42 -5.40 -3.11
CA ASN A 404 -10.51 -4.42 -4.16
C ASN A 404 -9.19 -3.63 -4.11
N HIS A 405 -8.26 -3.97 -5.00
CA HIS A 405 -7.42 -3.01 -5.67
C HIS A 405 -8.37 -1.99 -6.32
N PRO A 406 -7.92 -0.75 -6.62
CA PRO A 406 -8.75 0.25 -7.31
C PRO A 406 -9.72 -0.43 -8.29
N PRO A 407 -11.04 -0.11 -8.32
CA PRO A 407 -11.85 -0.58 -9.43
C PRO A 407 -11.06 -0.17 -10.65
N SER A 408 -10.71 -1.17 -11.45
CA SER A 408 -10.28 -0.92 -12.80
C SER A 408 -11.30 0.09 -13.35
N PRO A 409 -10.87 1.28 -13.82
CA PRO A 409 -11.76 2.08 -14.63
C PRO A 409 -12.33 1.16 -15.72
N PRO A 410 -13.58 1.41 -16.15
CA PRO A 410 -14.41 0.45 -16.86
C PRO A 410 -13.58 -0.31 -17.90
N THR A 411 -13.46 -1.62 -17.69
CA THR A 411 -12.63 -2.54 -18.49
C THR A 411 -11.17 -2.09 -18.69
N MET A 412 -10.33 -2.14 -17.64
CA MET A 412 -8.87 -2.18 -17.88
C MET A 412 -8.45 -3.62 -18.07
N THR A 413 -8.28 -3.97 -19.33
CA THR A 413 -7.48 -5.10 -19.75
C THR A 413 -6.15 -5.11 -18.98
N THR A 414 -5.85 -6.20 -18.27
CA THR A 414 -4.59 -6.39 -17.54
C THR A 414 -3.42 -5.99 -18.44
N PRO A 415 -2.54 -5.07 -18.02
CA PRO A 415 -1.42 -4.70 -18.84
C PRO A 415 -0.59 -5.93 -19.18
N ASN A 416 -0.23 -6.11 -20.43
CA ASN A 416 0.59 -7.25 -20.86
C ASN A 416 1.65 -6.85 -21.91
N HIS A 417 1.75 -5.55 -22.18
CA HIS A 417 2.64 -4.99 -23.18
C HIS A 417 3.58 -3.98 -22.52
N LEU A 418 4.88 -4.22 -22.59
CA LEU A 418 5.91 -3.30 -22.13
C LEU A 418 6.43 -2.47 -23.31
N VAL A 419 6.40 -1.14 -23.21
CA VAL A 419 6.97 -0.22 -24.18
C VAL A 419 8.17 0.48 -23.54
N ILE A 420 9.36 0.32 -24.10
CA ILE A 420 10.60 0.92 -23.58
C ILE A 420 11.06 2.03 -24.50
N VAL A 421 11.26 3.23 -23.97
CA VAL A 421 11.96 4.32 -24.65
C VAL A 421 13.32 4.49 -24.01
N CYS A 422 14.37 4.14 -24.77
CA CYS A 422 15.75 4.28 -24.31
C CYS A 422 16.20 5.74 -24.37
N GLY A 423 16.73 6.26 -23.27
CA GLY A 423 17.37 7.57 -23.19
C GLY A 423 18.65 7.65 -24.04
N HIS A 424 18.88 8.82 -24.65
CA HIS A 424 20.12 9.12 -25.38
C HIS A 424 20.64 10.55 -25.12
N GLY A 425 19.97 11.33 -24.27
CA GLY A 425 20.27 12.72 -23.94
C GLY A 425 19.47 13.18 -22.73
N ILE A 426 19.82 14.32 -22.12
CA ILE A 426 19.14 14.83 -20.94
C ILE A 426 18.48 16.16 -21.27
N TYR A 427 17.16 16.21 -21.24
CA TYR A 427 16.40 17.44 -21.30
C TYR A 427 16.44 18.17 -19.94
N LEU A 428 16.96 19.39 -19.92
CA LEU A 428 17.13 20.20 -18.71
C LEU A 428 15.91 21.06 -18.35
N GLY A 429 14.91 21.13 -19.23
CA GLY A 429 13.77 22.04 -19.11
C GLY A 429 14.03 23.37 -19.82
N GLY A 430 12.97 23.98 -20.34
CA GLY A 430 13.05 25.31 -20.95
C GLY A 430 11.77 25.73 -21.68
N PRO A 431 11.66 27.02 -22.04
CA PRO A 431 10.44 27.60 -22.58
C PRO A 431 10.04 27.09 -23.98
N GLN A 432 10.95 26.42 -24.69
CA GLN A 432 10.69 25.85 -26.02
C GLN A 432 10.38 24.35 -25.96
N ASN A 433 10.15 23.79 -24.76
CA ASN A 433 9.70 22.42 -24.56
C ASN A 433 10.55 21.39 -25.33
N GLY A 434 11.88 21.60 -25.36
CA GLY A 434 12.89 20.76 -26.00
C GLY A 434 13.16 21.05 -27.48
N HIS A 435 12.45 21.99 -28.10
CA HIS A 435 12.73 22.37 -29.49
C HIS A 435 14.03 23.16 -29.66
N ASP A 436 14.54 23.76 -28.58
CA ASP A 436 15.85 24.40 -28.54
C ASP A 436 16.88 23.44 -27.96
N GLU A 437 17.95 23.19 -28.73
CA GLU A 437 19.02 22.29 -28.36
C GLU A 437 19.81 22.74 -27.12
N SER A 438 19.79 24.05 -26.79
CA SER A 438 20.37 24.57 -25.55
C SER A 438 19.64 24.10 -24.28
N GLU A 439 18.40 23.61 -24.41
CA GLU A 439 17.65 22.99 -23.32
C GLU A 439 18.06 21.53 -23.08
N TRP A 440 19.04 21.01 -23.84
CA TRP A 440 19.51 19.64 -23.74
C TRP A 440 21.00 19.56 -23.39
N LEU A 441 21.32 18.60 -22.53
CA LEU A 441 22.69 18.14 -22.31
C LEU A 441 22.92 16.86 -23.13
N ILE A 442 23.67 17.00 -24.23
CA ILE A 442 23.96 15.92 -25.19
C ILE A 442 25.44 15.90 -25.54
N GLU A 443 25.93 14.75 -26.02
CA GLU A 443 27.30 14.64 -26.50
C GLU A 443 27.54 15.50 -27.74
N PRO A 444 28.75 16.05 -27.94
CA PRO A 444 29.07 16.85 -29.12
C PRO A 444 28.79 16.15 -30.45
N TYR A 445 28.93 14.82 -30.52
CA TYR A 445 28.68 14.05 -31.73
C TYR A 445 27.18 13.76 -31.99
N LYS A 446 26.30 14.04 -31.03
CA LYS A 446 24.83 13.92 -31.14
C LYS A 446 24.15 15.25 -31.45
N LYS A 447 24.94 16.28 -31.78
CA LYS A 447 24.42 17.62 -32.06
C LYS A 447 23.42 17.56 -33.22
N GLY A 448 22.25 18.17 -33.04
CA GLY A 448 21.14 18.15 -33.99
C GLY A 448 20.20 16.94 -33.89
N GLU A 449 20.43 16.01 -32.95
CA GLU A 449 19.57 14.83 -32.75
C GLU A 449 18.35 15.08 -31.85
N THR A 450 18.21 16.27 -31.23
CA THR A 450 17.08 16.55 -30.32
C THR A 450 15.68 16.33 -30.94
N PRO A 451 15.42 16.60 -32.25
CA PRO A 451 14.15 16.25 -32.87
C PRO A 451 13.89 14.74 -32.88
N THR A 452 14.94 13.93 -32.98
CA THR A 452 14.85 12.46 -32.94
C THR A 452 14.51 11.97 -31.54
N PHE A 453 15.10 12.56 -30.49
CA PHE A 453 14.77 12.22 -29.10
C PHE A 453 13.33 12.58 -28.77
N ILE A 454 12.85 13.75 -29.20
CA ILE A 454 11.43 14.14 -29.11
C ILE A 454 10.55 13.11 -29.83
N ALA A 455 10.95 12.65 -31.02
CA ALA A 455 10.20 11.66 -31.77
C ALA A 455 10.17 10.28 -31.09
N HIS A 456 11.25 9.85 -30.42
CA HIS A 456 11.25 8.63 -29.58
C HIS A 456 10.23 8.74 -28.45
N ILE A 457 10.22 9.87 -27.73
CA ILE A 457 9.32 10.11 -26.60
C ILE A 457 7.87 10.12 -27.07
N LYS A 458 7.58 10.81 -28.18
CA LYS A 458 6.24 10.83 -28.82
C LYS A 458 5.80 9.43 -29.23
N ALA A 459 6.65 8.66 -29.92
CA ALA A 459 6.30 7.30 -30.33
C ALA A 459 5.99 6.37 -29.14
N GLY A 460 6.73 6.48 -28.03
CA GLY A 460 6.42 5.75 -26.80
C GLY A 460 5.09 6.15 -26.17
N ALA A 461 4.82 7.46 -26.07
CA ALA A 461 3.57 7.99 -25.55
C ALA A 461 2.36 7.62 -26.45
N ASP A 462 2.51 7.69 -27.76
CA ASP A 462 1.47 7.33 -28.74
C ASP A 462 1.13 5.83 -28.67
N MET A 463 2.13 4.97 -28.48
CA MET A 463 1.91 3.54 -28.23
C MET A 463 1.13 3.32 -26.93
N MET A 464 1.53 4.01 -25.86
CA MET A 464 0.81 3.95 -24.58
C MET A 464 -0.65 4.40 -24.70
N ASN A 465 -0.88 5.49 -25.42
CA ASN A 465 -2.20 6.08 -25.60
C ASN A 465 -3.09 5.22 -26.50
N SER A 466 -2.52 4.50 -27.47
CA SER A 466 -3.26 3.64 -28.41
C SER A 466 -3.54 2.22 -27.88
N ASP A 467 -2.66 1.66 -27.05
CA ASP A 467 -2.84 0.35 -26.44
C ASP A 467 -3.11 0.47 -24.93
N PRO A 468 -4.36 0.28 -24.46
CA PRO A 468 -4.69 0.40 -23.04
C PRO A 468 -4.00 -0.66 -22.15
N ARG A 469 -3.46 -1.75 -22.74
CA ARG A 469 -2.70 -2.80 -22.02
C ARG A 469 -1.21 -2.52 -21.94
N SER A 470 -0.76 -1.40 -22.47
CA SER A 470 0.66 -1.08 -22.48
C SER A 470 1.08 -0.25 -21.26
N VAL A 471 2.31 -0.48 -20.81
CA VAL A 471 3.03 0.31 -19.82
C VAL A 471 4.27 0.89 -20.49
N LEU A 472 4.41 2.21 -20.42
CA LEU A 472 5.56 2.94 -20.94
C LEU A 472 6.65 3.04 -19.87
N VAL A 473 7.87 2.67 -20.23
CA VAL A 473 9.06 2.85 -19.40
C VAL A 473 10.03 3.77 -20.13
N PHE A 474 10.31 4.93 -19.54
CA PHE A 474 11.50 5.70 -19.91
C PHE A 474 12.69 5.13 -19.15
N SER A 475 13.75 4.76 -19.86
CA SER A 475 14.89 4.05 -19.28
C SER A 475 16.21 4.76 -19.58
N GLY A 476 17.03 4.93 -18.55
CA GLY A 476 18.37 5.50 -18.63
C GLY A 476 18.77 6.23 -17.35
N ALA A 477 19.97 5.95 -16.86
CA ALA A 477 20.52 6.48 -15.62
C ALA A 477 20.99 7.95 -15.71
N PRO A 478 21.29 8.61 -14.57
CA PRO A 478 22.04 9.86 -14.58
C PRO A 478 23.51 9.57 -14.92
N THR A 479 23.86 9.70 -16.20
CA THR A 479 25.20 9.37 -16.72
C THR A 479 26.14 10.58 -16.80
N ARG A 480 25.68 11.77 -16.42
CA ARG A 480 26.40 13.05 -16.54
C ARG A 480 26.81 13.58 -15.18
N SER A 481 28.04 14.05 -15.08
CA SER A 481 28.54 14.70 -13.86
C SER A 481 27.91 16.08 -13.61
N GLU A 482 27.44 16.71 -14.68
CA GLU A 482 26.88 18.05 -14.72
C GLU A 482 25.48 18.12 -14.09
N THR A 483 24.77 16.98 -14.00
CA THR A 483 23.42 16.93 -13.45
C THR A 483 23.09 15.55 -12.88
N PRO A 484 22.42 15.46 -11.71
CA PRO A 484 21.89 14.21 -11.20
C PRO A 484 20.60 13.78 -11.91
N LEU A 485 20.10 14.57 -12.87
CA LEU A 485 18.90 14.23 -13.64
C LEU A 485 19.17 13.02 -14.54
N SER A 486 18.37 11.98 -14.41
CA SER A 486 18.49 10.79 -15.25
C SER A 486 17.93 11.02 -16.66
N GLU A 487 18.44 10.27 -17.63
CA GLU A 487 17.88 10.28 -18.99
C GLU A 487 16.39 9.91 -18.96
N ALA A 488 16.01 8.90 -18.18
CA ALA A 488 14.62 8.48 -17.96
C ALA A 488 13.73 9.61 -17.43
N LYS A 489 14.14 10.26 -16.34
CA LYS A 489 13.38 11.36 -15.74
C LYS A 489 13.30 12.56 -16.68
N SER A 490 14.37 12.86 -17.41
CA SER A 490 14.39 13.97 -18.37
C SER A 490 13.40 13.76 -19.52
N TYR A 491 13.30 12.54 -20.04
CA TYR A 491 12.34 12.19 -21.10
C TYR A 491 10.91 12.27 -20.60
N CYS A 492 10.67 11.85 -19.35
CA CYS A 492 9.38 12.03 -18.70
C CYS A 492 9.01 13.50 -18.52
N ASN A 493 9.95 14.35 -18.10
CA ASN A 493 9.71 15.79 -17.95
C ASN A 493 9.32 16.42 -19.30
N LEU A 494 10.08 16.12 -20.37
CA LEU A 494 9.76 16.59 -21.71
C LEU A 494 8.36 16.15 -22.16
N ALA A 495 7.99 14.90 -21.89
CA ALA A 495 6.67 14.38 -22.23
C ALA A 495 5.55 15.12 -21.52
N LEU A 496 5.75 15.48 -20.25
CA LEU A 496 4.80 16.28 -19.46
C LEU A 496 4.73 17.72 -19.95
N ASP A 497 5.86 18.36 -20.22
CA ASP A 497 5.92 19.73 -20.75
C ASP A 497 5.24 19.85 -22.13
N ASN A 498 5.28 18.77 -22.92
CA ASN A 498 4.59 18.65 -24.20
C ASN A 498 3.16 18.08 -24.09
N ASN A 499 2.63 17.85 -22.88
CA ASN A 499 1.30 17.29 -22.62
C ASN A 499 1.01 15.97 -23.36
N LEU A 500 2.03 15.12 -23.55
CA LEU A 500 1.87 13.84 -24.26
C LEU A 500 1.05 12.83 -23.45
N PHE A 501 1.01 13.00 -22.12
CA PHE A 501 0.15 12.26 -21.21
C PHE A 501 -0.04 13.05 -19.89
N SER A 502 -1.06 12.70 -19.11
CA SER A 502 -1.32 13.31 -17.80
C SER A 502 -0.37 12.79 -16.73
N SER A 503 0.09 13.67 -15.82
CA SER A 503 0.93 13.29 -14.67
C SER A 503 0.30 12.25 -13.75
N THR A 504 -1.03 12.08 -13.80
CA THR A 504 -1.76 11.03 -13.08
C THR A 504 -1.43 9.61 -13.54
N LEU A 505 -0.83 9.45 -14.73
CA LEU A 505 -0.41 8.14 -15.25
C LEU A 505 0.97 7.69 -14.74
N LEU A 506 1.69 8.57 -14.03
CA LEU A 506 2.97 8.24 -13.42
C LEU A 506 2.80 7.20 -12.30
N GLY A 507 3.63 6.16 -12.33
CA GLY A 507 3.59 5.06 -11.37
C GLY A 507 2.46 4.05 -11.61
N SER A 508 1.62 4.25 -12.63
CA SER A 508 0.57 3.31 -13.03
C SER A 508 0.76 2.79 -14.46
N ARG A 509 0.87 3.69 -15.44
CA ARG A 509 1.11 3.35 -16.86
C ARG A 509 2.42 3.91 -17.41
N VAL A 510 3.03 4.86 -16.71
CA VAL A 510 4.37 5.39 -17.02
C VAL A 510 5.30 5.13 -15.85
N LEU A 511 6.39 4.41 -16.08
CA LEU A 511 7.43 4.11 -15.09
C LEU A 511 8.78 4.69 -15.55
N LEU A 512 9.68 4.90 -14.58
CA LEU A 512 11.02 5.43 -14.82
C LEU A 512 12.06 4.42 -14.35
N GLU A 513 12.91 3.97 -15.27
CA GLU A 513 14.07 3.13 -14.95
C GLU A 513 15.35 3.97 -14.96
N GLU A 514 15.72 4.47 -13.78
CA GLU A 514 16.82 5.42 -13.60
C GLU A 514 18.17 4.76 -13.26
N ARG A 515 18.28 3.43 -13.36
CA ARG A 515 19.51 2.68 -13.06
C ARG A 515 20.26 2.18 -14.28
N ALA A 516 19.64 2.19 -15.47
CA ALA A 516 20.23 1.64 -16.67
C ALA A 516 21.42 2.47 -17.19
N LEU A 517 22.65 1.97 -16.98
CA LEU A 517 23.90 2.60 -17.43
C LEU A 517 24.27 2.29 -18.89
N ASP A 518 23.64 1.29 -19.49
CA ASP A 518 23.88 0.86 -20.86
C ASP A 518 22.60 0.31 -21.53
N SER A 519 22.73 -0.07 -22.81
CA SER A 519 21.61 -0.57 -23.60
C SER A 519 21.08 -1.94 -23.18
N TYR A 520 21.89 -2.77 -22.54
CA TYR A 520 21.46 -4.08 -22.05
C TYR A 520 20.58 -3.89 -20.81
N PHE A 521 21.05 -3.08 -19.86
CA PHE A 521 20.29 -2.75 -18.67
C PHE A 521 19.05 -1.89 -18.94
N ASN A 522 19.02 -1.13 -20.04
CA ASN A 522 17.79 -0.47 -20.47
C ASN A 522 16.64 -1.46 -20.69
N ILE A 523 16.93 -2.68 -21.14
CA ILE A 523 15.91 -3.71 -21.38
C ILE A 523 15.69 -4.52 -20.10
N LEU A 524 16.77 -5.05 -19.51
CA LEU A 524 16.67 -5.94 -18.36
C LEU A 524 16.03 -5.26 -17.14
N PHE A 525 16.48 -4.05 -16.78
CA PHE A 525 15.89 -3.36 -15.65
C PHE A 525 14.46 -2.91 -15.93
N SER A 526 14.12 -2.52 -17.16
CA SER A 526 12.74 -2.19 -17.53
C SER A 526 11.81 -3.40 -17.43
N LEU A 527 12.27 -4.60 -17.78
CA LEU A 527 11.52 -5.85 -17.59
C LEU A 527 11.25 -6.11 -16.10
N ILE A 528 12.29 -5.99 -15.26
CA ILE A 528 12.17 -6.19 -13.81
C ILE A 528 11.27 -5.11 -13.19
N LEU A 529 11.40 -3.85 -13.63
CA LEU A 529 10.58 -2.75 -13.17
C LEU A 529 9.11 -2.96 -13.52
N TYR A 530 8.84 -3.41 -14.75
CA TYR A 530 7.49 -3.80 -15.16
C TYR A 530 6.93 -4.90 -14.25
N TRP A 531 7.67 -6.00 -14.05
CA TRP A 531 7.25 -7.09 -13.19
C TRP A 531 6.99 -6.65 -11.74
N ARG A 532 7.84 -5.77 -11.20
CA ARG A 532 7.71 -5.21 -9.85
C ARG A 532 6.46 -4.35 -9.68
N HIS A 533 6.10 -3.58 -10.71
CA HIS A 533 4.95 -2.67 -10.69
C HIS A 533 3.67 -3.29 -11.23
N HIS A 534 3.74 -4.45 -11.89
CA HIS A 534 2.57 -5.15 -12.39
C HIS A 534 1.72 -5.66 -11.21
N PRO A 535 0.40 -5.42 -11.19
CA PRO A 535 -0.47 -5.78 -10.05
C PRO A 535 -0.42 -7.26 -9.64
N LEU A 536 -0.11 -8.15 -10.60
CA LEU A 536 -0.01 -9.59 -10.39
C LEU A 536 1.44 -10.13 -10.39
N ASN A 537 2.45 -9.26 -10.41
CA ASN A 537 3.86 -9.65 -10.60
C ASN A 537 4.05 -10.60 -11.79
N HIS A 538 3.46 -10.24 -12.93
CA HIS A 538 3.56 -10.97 -14.19
C HIS A 538 4.55 -10.29 -15.12
N TRP A 539 5.21 -11.10 -15.94
CA TRP A 539 6.09 -10.62 -17.00
C TRP A 539 5.27 -10.17 -18.21
N PRO A 540 5.76 -9.21 -19.01
CA PRO A 540 5.02 -8.75 -20.18
C PRO A 540 4.97 -9.88 -21.23
N GLU A 541 3.81 -10.07 -21.85
CA GLU A 541 3.63 -10.97 -22.99
C GLU A 541 4.28 -10.39 -24.25
N ARG A 542 4.26 -9.06 -24.39
CA ARG A 542 4.82 -8.34 -25.55
C ARG A 542 5.78 -7.24 -25.11
N LEU A 543 6.84 -7.05 -25.87
CA LEU A 543 7.81 -5.97 -25.69
C LEU A 543 7.86 -5.10 -26.95
N THR A 544 7.82 -3.78 -26.80
CA THR A 544 8.13 -2.82 -27.88
C THR A 544 9.28 -1.93 -27.44
N ILE A 545 10.33 -1.82 -28.25
CA ILE A 545 11.47 -0.94 -27.98
C ILE A 545 11.45 0.22 -28.97
N VAL A 546 11.57 1.45 -28.45
CA VAL A 546 11.68 2.68 -29.23
C VAL A 546 13.10 3.22 -29.08
N SER A 547 13.82 3.32 -30.19
CA SER A 547 15.21 3.79 -30.23
C SER A 547 15.61 4.15 -31.66
N HIS A 548 16.88 4.49 -31.90
CA HIS A 548 17.44 4.58 -33.25
C HIS A 548 17.35 3.25 -34.01
N GLU A 549 16.97 3.29 -35.29
CA GLU A 549 16.80 2.11 -36.15
C GLU A 549 18.09 1.30 -36.29
N PHE A 550 19.25 1.97 -36.39
CA PHE A 550 20.53 1.27 -36.46
C PHE A 550 20.81 0.41 -35.22
N LYS A 551 20.17 0.68 -34.07
CA LYS A 551 20.36 -0.14 -32.84
C LYS A 551 19.50 -1.40 -32.83
N ARG A 552 18.62 -1.63 -33.82
CA ARG A 552 17.68 -2.76 -33.86
C ARG A 552 18.38 -4.09 -33.62
N THR A 553 19.39 -4.43 -34.42
CA THR A 553 20.12 -5.70 -34.32
C THR A 553 20.71 -5.90 -32.92
N ARG A 554 21.33 -4.87 -32.35
CA ARG A 554 21.91 -4.95 -31.01
C ARG A 554 20.85 -5.13 -29.92
N LEU A 555 19.76 -4.39 -29.98
CA LEU A 555 18.73 -4.37 -28.93
C LEU A 555 17.82 -5.61 -29.00
N VAL A 556 17.49 -6.07 -30.20
CA VAL A 556 16.60 -7.22 -30.43
C VAL A 556 17.42 -8.50 -30.50
N ASP A 557 18.26 -8.65 -31.53
CA ASP A 557 18.98 -9.92 -31.81
C ASP A 557 20.12 -10.17 -30.82
N GLY A 558 20.69 -9.11 -30.23
CA GLY A 558 21.66 -9.20 -29.14
C GLY A 558 20.99 -9.31 -27.77
N HIS A 559 20.51 -8.18 -27.24
CA HIS A 559 20.08 -8.09 -25.83
C HIS A 559 18.83 -8.88 -25.50
N CYS A 560 17.77 -8.80 -26.31
CA CYS A 560 16.55 -9.59 -26.01
C CYS A 560 16.84 -11.09 -26.10
N ALA A 561 17.66 -11.51 -27.06
CA ALA A 561 18.12 -12.90 -27.17
C ALA A 561 18.93 -13.34 -25.94
N ALA A 562 19.90 -12.53 -25.50
CA ALA A 562 20.71 -12.79 -24.30
C ALA A 562 19.86 -12.88 -23.02
N ILE A 563 18.89 -11.98 -22.87
CA ILE A 563 17.92 -12.00 -21.78
C ILE A 563 17.04 -13.26 -21.85
N GLY A 564 16.84 -13.82 -23.04
CA GLY A 564 15.96 -14.96 -23.29
C GLY A 564 14.50 -14.53 -23.42
N PHE A 565 14.23 -13.30 -23.88
CA PHE A 565 12.87 -12.87 -24.19
C PHE A 565 12.50 -13.34 -25.62
N PRO A 566 11.36 -14.03 -25.82
CA PRO A 566 10.98 -14.56 -27.12
C PRO A 566 10.88 -13.47 -28.19
N LEU A 567 11.73 -13.56 -29.21
CA LEU A 567 11.95 -12.50 -30.21
C LEU A 567 10.70 -12.24 -31.07
N GLU A 568 9.87 -13.25 -31.30
CA GLU A 568 8.58 -13.13 -31.98
C GLU A 568 7.57 -12.25 -31.24
N ARG A 569 7.83 -11.97 -29.96
CA ARG A 569 7.03 -11.07 -29.11
C ARG A 569 7.69 -9.70 -28.91
N VAL A 570 8.80 -9.43 -29.61
CA VAL A 570 9.50 -8.14 -29.60
C VAL A 570 9.18 -7.36 -30.86
N ALA A 571 8.61 -6.16 -30.69
CA ALA A 571 8.49 -5.15 -31.73
C ALA A 571 9.52 -4.05 -31.52
N PHE A 572 9.87 -3.34 -32.59
CA PHE A 572 10.86 -2.26 -32.53
C PHE A 572 10.48 -1.10 -33.46
N ILE A 573 10.41 0.10 -32.87
CA ILE A 573 10.16 1.36 -33.56
C ILE A 573 11.49 2.10 -33.67
N GLY A 574 12.06 2.10 -34.88
CA GLY A 574 13.30 2.81 -35.16
C GLY A 574 13.05 4.20 -35.73
N ILE A 575 13.66 5.21 -35.11
CA ILE A 575 13.61 6.60 -35.58
C ILE A 575 15.03 7.14 -35.60
N ASN A 576 15.53 7.52 -36.77
CA ASN A 576 16.87 8.07 -36.97
C ASN A 576 16.82 9.59 -37.18
N PRO A 577 17.92 10.31 -36.92
CA PRO A 577 18.05 11.71 -37.30
C PRO A 577 18.08 11.88 -38.83
N PRO A 578 17.59 13.03 -39.35
CA PRO A 578 17.60 13.31 -40.78
C PRO A 578 19.04 13.33 -41.32
N GLY A 579 19.31 12.58 -42.40
CA GLY A 579 20.61 12.61 -43.10
C GLY A 579 21.64 11.58 -42.64
N LEU A 580 21.32 10.70 -41.69
CA LEU A 580 22.19 9.56 -41.33
C LEU A 580 22.31 8.61 -42.53
N LYS A 581 23.51 8.48 -43.11
CA LYS A 581 23.79 7.54 -44.21
C LYS A 581 24.15 6.17 -43.63
N ALA A 582 23.88 5.10 -44.38
CA ALA A 582 24.23 3.71 -44.01
C ALA A 582 25.74 3.47 -43.72
N GLN A 583 26.62 4.46 -43.94
CA GLN A 583 28.05 4.38 -43.62
C GLN A 583 28.39 4.62 -42.13
N ASP A 584 27.48 5.17 -41.31
CA ASP A 584 27.68 5.28 -39.85
C ASP A 584 27.46 3.94 -39.10
N GLU A 585 27.10 2.87 -39.84
CA GLU A 585 26.97 1.49 -39.35
C GLU A 585 28.30 0.92 -38.82
N GLY A 586 29.46 1.45 -39.19
CA GLY A 586 30.77 0.90 -38.78
C GLY A 586 31.05 0.96 -37.27
N SER A 587 30.68 2.06 -36.59
CA SER A 587 30.81 2.17 -35.13
C SER A 587 29.82 1.26 -34.39
N ASN A 588 28.67 1.02 -35.03
CA ASN A 588 27.64 0.14 -34.53
C ASN A 588 27.98 -1.33 -34.75
N GLN A 589 28.65 -1.70 -35.85
CA GLN A 589 29.21 -3.04 -36.08
C GLN A 589 30.30 -3.39 -35.06
N LEU A 590 31.21 -2.45 -34.75
CA LEU A 590 32.20 -2.60 -33.68
C LEU A 590 31.54 -2.79 -32.31
N THR A 591 30.53 -1.98 -32.00
CA THR A 591 29.80 -2.12 -30.73
C THR A 591 28.96 -3.41 -30.70
N LEU A 592 28.35 -3.81 -31.81
CA LEU A 592 27.58 -5.05 -31.94
C LEU A 592 28.50 -6.26 -31.71
N GLY A 593 29.67 -6.29 -32.34
CA GLY A 593 30.65 -7.35 -32.17
C GLY A 593 31.14 -7.53 -30.72
N GLN A 594 31.21 -6.44 -29.93
CA GLN A 594 31.50 -6.53 -28.50
C GLN A 594 30.40 -7.27 -27.72
N TRP A 595 29.13 -6.99 -28.01
CA TRP A 595 27.99 -7.65 -27.33
C TRP A 595 27.68 -9.04 -27.91
N GLU A 596 28.06 -9.34 -29.15
CA GLU A 596 27.98 -10.71 -29.71
C GLU A 596 28.94 -11.67 -29.00
N GLN A 597 30.13 -11.19 -28.61
CA GLN A 597 31.11 -11.98 -27.85
C GLN A 597 30.80 -12.03 -26.35
N ASP A 598 30.04 -11.04 -25.85
CA ASP A 598 29.69 -10.89 -24.44
C ASP A 598 28.25 -10.39 -24.26
N PRO A 599 27.26 -11.28 -24.44
CA PRO A 599 25.83 -10.94 -24.51
C PRO A 599 25.27 -10.35 -23.21
N HIS A 600 25.94 -10.56 -22.08
CA HIS A 600 25.54 -10.06 -20.76
C HIS A 600 26.41 -8.89 -20.24
N GLY A 601 27.39 -8.46 -21.04
CA GLY A 601 28.32 -7.38 -20.72
C GLY A 601 29.18 -7.66 -19.47
N ALA A 602 29.72 -8.87 -19.34
CA ALA A 602 30.62 -9.27 -18.26
C ALA A 602 32.11 -9.00 -18.52
N SER A 603 32.48 -8.52 -19.70
CA SER A 603 33.85 -8.20 -20.11
C SER A 603 34.39 -6.96 -19.41
N GLU A 604 35.69 -6.97 -19.13
CA GLU A 604 36.40 -5.88 -18.45
C GLU A 604 36.19 -4.51 -19.15
N GLU A 605 36.14 -4.51 -20.49
CA GLU A 605 35.89 -3.29 -21.27
C GLU A 605 34.49 -2.71 -21.00
N LEU A 606 33.44 -3.55 -20.99
CA LEU A 606 32.07 -3.11 -20.74
C LEU A 606 31.85 -2.74 -19.26
N LEU A 607 32.46 -3.46 -18.32
CA LEU A 607 32.45 -3.11 -16.90
C LEU A 607 33.08 -1.73 -16.66
N THR A 608 34.27 -1.49 -17.21
CA THR A 608 34.96 -0.19 -17.12
C THR A 608 34.10 0.94 -17.71
N LYS A 609 33.38 0.66 -18.80
CA LYS A 609 32.47 1.63 -19.43
C LYS A 609 31.28 1.96 -18.54
N ARG A 610 30.72 0.98 -17.81
CA ARG A 610 29.64 1.20 -16.84
C ARG A 610 30.13 2.00 -15.64
N GLU A 611 31.26 1.64 -15.05
CA GLU A 611 31.85 2.36 -13.93
C GLU A 611 32.04 3.85 -14.24
N LYS A 612 32.59 4.16 -15.43
CA LYS A 612 32.75 5.55 -15.89
C LYS A 612 31.43 6.31 -16.03
N ARG A 613 30.33 5.62 -16.34
CA ARG A 613 28.99 6.22 -16.46
C ARG A 613 28.27 6.31 -15.12
N ASN A 614 28.68 5.53 -14.12
CA ASN A 614 28.04 5.48 -12.81
C ASN A 614 28.55 6.58 -11.86
N VAL A 615 28.59 7.82 -12.35
CA VAL A 615 29.16 8.96 -11.60
C VAL A 615 28.37 9.31 -10.34
N TRP A 616 27.12 8.84 -10.23
CA TRP A 616 26.23 9.04 -9.08
C TRP A 616 26.01 7.78 -8.22
N GLY A 617 26.71 6.67 -8.51
CA GLY A 617 26.64 5.46 -7.69
C GLY A 617 25.27 4.78 -7.66
N VAL A 618 24.53 4.79 -8.77
CA VAL A 618 23.25 4.08 -8.88
C VAL A 618 23.44 2.58 -8.74
N SER A 619 22.57 1.92 -7.97
CA SER A 619 22.64 0.47 -7.75
C SER A 619 22.50 -0.28 -9.07
N GLN A 620 23.36 -1.28 -9.25
CA GLN A 620 23.31 -2.21 -10.38
C GLN A 620 22.86 -3.62 -9.95
N THR A 621 22.19 -3.74 -8.80
CA THR A 621 21.56 -5.01 -8.38
C THR A 621 20.22 -5.20 -9.10
N LEU A 622 19.93 -6.45 -9.50
CA LEU A 622 18.67 -6.77 -10.19
C LEU A 622 17.49 -6.74 -9.21
N PHE A 623 17.70 -7.36 -8.05
CA PHE A 623 16.72 -7.52 -6.98
C PHE A 623 17.26 -6.98 -5.66
N THR A 624 16.34 -6.60 -4.78
CA THR A 624 16.67 -6.05 -3.45
C THR A 624 17.06 -7.13 -2.46
N ASP A 625 16.50 -8.34 -2.63
CA ASP A 625 16.83 -9.53 -1.85
C ASP A 625 16.59 -10.82 -2.65
N LYS A 626 16.88 -11.96 -2.03
CA LYS A 626 16.70 -13.29 -2.64
C LYS A 626 15.22 -13.67 -2.82
N ASP A 627 14.33 -13.22 -1.94
CA ASP A 627 12.92 -13.57 -1.99
C ASP A 627 12.24 -12.90 -3.19
N GLU A 628 12.64 -11.68 -3.53
CA GLU A 628 12.21 -11.00 -4.75
C GLU A 628 12.66 -11.77 -6.01
N ALA A 629 13.90 -12.27 -6.04
CA ALA A 629 14.39 -13.11 -7.13
C ALA A 629 13.65 -14.46 -7.24
N ILE A 630 13.28 -15.07 -6.11
CA ILE A 630 12.44 -16.29 -6.07
C ILE A 630 11.06 -16.02 -6.64
N LYS A 631 10.38 -14.97 -6.17
CA LYS A 631 9.05 -14.54 -6.67
C LYS A 631 9.10 -14.24 -8.17
N ALA A 632 10.20 -13.65 -8.63
CA ALA A 632 10.45 -13.35 -10.04
C ALA A 632 10.69 -14.62 -10.90
N GLY A 633 10.99 -15.77 -10.28
CA GLY A 633 11.37 -16.99 -10.99
C GLY A 633 12.79 -16.94 -11.55
N LEU A 634 13.67 -16.12 -10.97
CA LEU A 634 15.06 -15.92 -11.38
C LEU A 634 16.08 -16.34 -10.29
N GLU A 635 15.63 -17.03 -9.25
CA GLU A 635 16.54 -17.62 -8.25
C GLU A 635 17.57 -18.53 -8.94
N GLY A 636 18.84 -18.38 -8.55
CA GLY A 636 19.94 -19.15 -9.11
C GLY A 636 20.29 -18.79 -10.56
N GLN A 637 19.58 -17.84 -11.18
CA GLN A 637 19.81 -17.39 -12.56
C GLN A 637 20.54 -16.04 -12.65
N ILE A 638 21.04 -15.53 -11.52
CA ILE A 638 21.70 -14.23 -11.39
C ILE A 638 23.19 -14.46 -11.12
N ARG A 639 24.04 -13.77 -11.88
CA ARG A 639 25.49 -13.72 -11.69
C ARG A 639 25.89 -12.32 -11.27
N ARG A 640 26.67 -12.23 -10.20
CA ARG A 640 27.35 -11.01 -9.80
C ARG A 640 28.68 -10.88 -10.55
N LEU A 641 28.91 -9.72 -11.14
CA LEU A 641 30.11 -9.36 -11.90
C LEU A 641 31.18 -8.74 -10.99
N GLN A 642 32.38 -8.54 -11.53
CA GLN A 642 33.53 -8.05 -10.76
C GLN A 642 33.33 -6.62 -10.22
N ASP A 643 32.60 -5.78 -10.95
CA ASP A 643 32.22 -4.41 -10.55
C ASP A 643 31.07 -4.37 -9.52
N GLY A 644 30.60 -5.54 -9.07
CA GLY A 644 29.48 -5.69 -8.15
C GLY A 644 28.10 -5.59 -8.79
N SER A 645 28.00 -5.31 -10.09
CA SER A 645 26.73 -5.35 -10.83
C SER A 645 26.20 -6.77 -10.95
N GLU A 646 24.88 -6.90 -11.12
CA GLU A 646 24.21 -8.19 -11.28
C GLU A 646 23.63 -8.29 -12.68
N THR A 647 23.83 -9.44 -13.32
CA THR A 647 23.28 -9.77 -14.64
C THR A 647 22.72 -11.19 -14.62
N LEU A 648 22.09 -11.60 -15.71
CA LEU A 648 21.58 -12.97 -15.85
C LEU A 648 22.71 -13.95 -16.21
N LEU A 649 22.58 -15.21 -15.80
CA LEU A 649 23.37 -16.32 -16.35
C LEU A 649 23.06 -16.53 -17.83
N ASP A 650 24.00 -17.14 -18.56
CA ASP A 650 23.80 -17.50 -19.96
C ASP A 650 22.55 -18.38 -20.12
N TYR A 651 21.83 -18.18 -21.22
CA TYR A 651 20.51 -18.79 -21.45
C TYR A 651 20.55 -20.30 -21.72
N ASP A 652 21.73 -20.94 -21.76
CA ASP A 652 21.93 -22.37 -22.08
C ASP A 652 21.21 -23.32 -21.09
N GLY A 653 19.94 -23.61 -21.39
CA GLY A 653 19.08 -24.50 -20.60
C GLY A 653 18.32 -23.83 -19.45
N CYS A 654 18.49 -22.53 -19.22
CA CYS A 654 17.75 -21.80 -18.19
C CYS A 654 16.34 -21.43 -18.68
N ILE A 655 15.30 -21.98 -18.05
CA ILE A 655 13.93 -21.55 -18.34
C ILE A 655 13.70 -20.18 -17.71
N ARG A 656 13.54 -19.15 -18.56
CA ARG A 656 13.15 -17.82 -18.12
C ARG A 656 11.66 -17.79 -17.79
N PRO A 657 11.26 -17.03 -16.77
CA PRO A 657 9.86 -16.96 -16.36
C PRO A 657 8.96 -16.29 -17.40
N TRP A 658 9.54 -15.51 -18.33
CA TRP A 658 8.84 -14.95 -19.49
C TRP A 658 8.85 -15.88 -20.71
N ALA A 659 9.52 -17.04 -20.70
CA ALA A 659 9.57 -17.93 -21.86
C ALA A 659 8.28 -18.75 -22.07
N THR A 660 7.42 -18.88 -21.06
CA THR A 660 6.16 -19.63 -21.13
C THR A 660 4.99 -18.73 -20.77
N ILE A 661 3.89 -18.80 -21.54
CA ILE A 661 2.61 -18.25 -21.13
C ILE A 661 2.05 -19.25 -20.12
N LYS A 662 1.93 -18.86 -18.85
CA LYS A 662 1.13 -19.64 -17.90
C LYS A 662 -0.33 -19.39 -18.28
N ASP A 663 -0.94 -20.37 -18.95
CA ASP A 663 -2.38 -20.42 -19.20
C ASP A 663 -3.20 -20.44 -17.90
#